data_AF-A0A218XRI0-F1
#
_entry.id   AF-A0A218XRI0-F1
#
_cell.length_a   1.000
_cell.length_b   1.000
_cell.length_c   1.000
_cell.angle_alpha   90.00
_cell.angle_beta   90.00
_cell.angle_gamma   90.00
#
_symmetry.space_group_name_H-M   'P 1'
#
loop_
_entity.id
_entity.type
_entity.pdbx_description
1 polymer ?
#
loop_
_entity_poly.entity_id
_entity_poly.type
_entity_poly.pdbx_seq_one_letter_code
_entity_poly.pdbx_strand_id
1 'polypeptide(L)'
;MRYNFDDADSTPEPDRRSLTPKEEVEWLPLEKHPVFAPSGDAAGAGADAAAAPRNLLAWDGSSRLYFWDNSRQCLHRISIRLGEPEPTSILAASPSKELQADAPINFAVEKISINRNGSALLLMGSDGLSVMYLYGRSSSKDKTMICRTISVGSQIYFNGANTIRALQVMWHPYSDTHLGILSSDSVFRLFDLSANLKQPEQEFYLQPAEPGQSKNAASLCPADFTFGDDHLWDRFSVFILFTDGSIHILCPVVPFGSVYKWECIQEIYGDAQNSGLKSVNPTAVQNSNLAISWLEATFPELSDEAAERASLASVKARPYALFDASLSLQGPLHICQGREEDPLSKGAECEGRAIGLLYNLVSKDSILVTAWGGGQLQIDALADEIQPVWNLGTPSRVRVDSYDRILGVAMICELSLADQSILRLDQPSEEQCVWLGQPPPLLRLAIVDLALPRRKPKGDASITMFPDPVLPERMYSLHEGGIDSIVLHFLPFTSQTSGKEETVRAPSVIPVLSTCCLGEESSLPSPLCGSLALSDSFGYSWIVAVTSDKECIVVEMKTWELLLPVRVNLEKKDISLEDSKEVEVPNIISKELLSGPKLVVPQAPPNLRSVAADSIEGRSILHQYFKLFHENYVEYAHKVYFELQHHAPHLKRIIDDQHARLGEAQQRLLKVEEKQKGLDERNDRVIEQHNFLDQRLRRLRNLPGVHKKPLSRAEREFKAELDQFGGVELHALHSSIEALTARLRRCTQSMKKEHTPGKKGPVQDAQISLLKSSLEKLSLVNSENLKKVKLVELAMKGCDTSRY
;
A
#
# COMPACT_ATOMS: atom_id res chain seq x y z
N MET A 1 9.92 -34.04 12.72
CA MET A 1 9.80 -35.34 13.42
C MET A 1 9.50 -35.06 14.88
N ARG A 2 8.34 -35.50 15.37
CA ARG A 2 7.94 -35.40 16.78
C ARG A 2 8.60 -36.52 17.56
N TYR A 3 9.22 -36.21 18.69
CA TYR A 3 9.59 -37.22 19.68
C TYR A 3 8.78 -36.96 20.95
N ASN A 4 7.86 -37.89 21.22
CA ASN A 4 7.25 -38.12 22.53
C ASN A 4 8.20 -39.02 23.33
N PHE A 5 8.36 -38.74 24.62
CA PHE A 5 8.68 -39.77 25.61
C PHE A 5 7.81 -39.55 26.83
N ASP A 6 7.05 -40.59 27.16
CA ASP A 6 6.17 -40.71 28.32
C ASP A 6 6.97 -40.89 29.63
N ASP A 7 6.32 -40.49 30.72
CA ASP A 7 6.77 -40.42 32.11
C ASP A 7 7.25 -41.74 32.74
N ALA A 8 8.17 -41.60 33.70
CA ALA A 8 8.31 -42.53 34.82
C ALA A 8 8.61 -41.76 36.12
N ASP A 9 7.66 -41.82 37.05
CA ASP A 9 7.72 -41.32 38.43
C ASP A 9 8.93 -41.84 39.22
N SER A 10 9.67 -40.95 39.91
CA SER A 10 10.25 -41.24 41.24
C SER A 10 10.84 -40.00 41.96
N THR A 11 10.08 -39.53 42.95
CA THR A 11 10.47 -38.85 44.21
C THR A 11 11.17 -37.46 44.21
N PRO A 12 10.81 -36.55 45.13
CA PRO A 12 11.15 -35.13 45.05
C PRO A 12 12.45 -34.77 45.81
N GLU A 13 13.41 -34.16 45.12
CA GLU A 13 14.52 -33.41 45.73
C GLU A 13 14.18 -31.89 45.73
N PRO A 14 14.63 -31.13 46.74
CA PRO A 14 14.01 -29.86 47.11
C PRO A 14 14.36 -28.74 46.13
N ASP A 15 13.31 -28.01 45.73
CA ASP A 15 13.36 -26.77 44.95
C ASP A 15 14.49 -25.84 45.38
N ARG A 16 15.45 -25.61 44.47
CA ARG A 16 16.21 -24.36 44.43
C ARG A 16 15.25 -23.23 44.06
N ARG A 17 14.48 -22.76 45.05
CA ARG A 17 13.62 -21.60 44.94
C ARG A 17 14.46 -20.38 44.56
N SER A 18 14.18 -19.83 43.37
CA SER A 18 14.61 -18.50 42.98
C SER A 18 14.07 -17.47 43.98
N LEU A 19 14.97 -16.78 44.67
CA LEU A 19 14.66 -15.70 45.62
C LEU A 19 14.46 -14.37 44.88
N THR A 20 13.47 -14.30 44.00
CA THR A 20 12.91 -13.02 43.52
C THR A 20 11.48 -12.91 44.04
N PRO A 21 11.11 -11.85 44.78
CA PRO A 21 9.73 -11.63 45.18
C PRO A 21 8.87 -11.58 43.91
N LYS A 22 7.88 -12.48 43.78
CA LYS A 22 6.85 -12.35 42.76
C LYS A 22 5.95 -11.19 43.20
N GLU A 23 6.21 -9.99 42.70
CA GLU A 23 5.22 -8.93 42.76
C GLU A 23 3.98 -9.41 42.02
N GLU A 24 2.81 -9.20 42.62
CA GLU A 24 1.54 -9.43 41.95
C GLU A 24 1.43 -8.40 40.81
N VAL A 25 1.68 -8.86 39.58
CA VAL A 25 1.54 -8.05 38.38
C VAL A 25 0.05 -7.86 38.12
N GLU A 26 -0.40 -6.61 38.12
CA GLU A 26 -1.77 -6.25 37.74
C GLU A 26 -1.83 -5.97 36.23
N TRP A 27 -2.87 -6.44 35.56
CA TRP A 27 -3.11 -6.17 34.14
C TRP A 27 -4.22 -5.13 34.01
N LEU A 28 -3.87 -3.97 33.47
CA LEU A 28 -4.77 -2.82 33.30
C LEU A 28 -4.89 -2.48 31.81
N PRO A 29 -6.00 -1.91 31.34
CA PRO A 29 -6.04 -1.31 30.00
C PRO A 29 -4.88 -0.33 29.81
N LEU A 30 -4.22 -0.37 28.64
CA LEU A 30 -3.01 0.42 28.38
C LEU A 30 -3.22 1.93 28.64
N GLU A 31 -4.38 2.46 28.27
CA GLU A 31 -4.79 3.86 28.49
C GLU A 31 -4.81 4.26 29.98
N LYS A 32 -5.06 3.29 30.87
CA LYS A 32 -5.14 3.49 32.33
C LYS A 32 -3.82 3.20 33.04
N HIS A 33 -2.76 2.89 32.30
CA HIS A 33 -1.49 2.50 32.89
C HIS A 33 -0.84 3.70 33.64
N PRO A 34 -0.33 3.52 34.88
CA PRO A 34 0.16 4.63 35.71
C PRO A 34 1.27 5.49 35.11
N VAL A 35 2.03 4.97 34.15
CA VAL A 35 3.07 5.73 33.41
C VAL A 35 2.48 6.90 32.62
N PHE A 36 1.22 6.78 32.21
CA PHE A 36 0.47 7.79 31.45
C PHE A 36 -0.46 8.63 32.34
N ALA A 37 -0.43 8.42 33.66
CA ALA A 37 -1.20 9.25 34.57
C ALA A 37 -0.53 10.63 34.71
N PRO A 38 -1.29 11.74 34.70
CA PRO A 38 -0.75 13.07 34.93
C PRO A 38 -0.17 13.13 36.36
N SER A 39 1.14 13.29 36.46
CA SER A 39 1.79 13.52 37.75
C SER A 39 1.56 14.97 38.16
N GLY A 40 1.00 15.20 39.35
CA GLY A 40 0.68 16.53 39.88
C GLY A 40 1.88 17.47 40.08
N ASP A 41 3.11 17.01 39.80
CA ASP A 41 4.36 17.76 39.93
C ASP A 41 4.82 18.44 38.62
N ALA A 42 4.13 18.24 37.50
CA ALA A 42 4.54 18.75 36.18
C ALA A 42 4.02 20.17 35.83
N ALA A 43 3.62 20.98 36.81
CA ALA A 43 3.14 22.35 36.57
C ALA A 43 4.24 23.39 36.24
N GLY A 44 5.44 22.97 35.81
CA GLY A 44 6.59 23.87 35.69
C GLY A 44 7.65 23.57 34.62
N ALA A 45 7.53 22.52 33.82
CA ALA A 45 8.44 22.32 32.68
C ALA A 45 7.84 22.99 31.44
N GLY A 46 8.48 24.06 30.96
CA GLY A 46 7.96 24.96 29.93
C GLY A 46 7.38 24.24 28.71
N ALA A 47 6.19 24.68 28.30
CA ALA A 47 5.58 24.34 27.04
C ALA A 47 6.44 24.88 25.89
N ASP A 48 7.35 24.06 25.37
CA ASP A 48 7.86 24.21 24.00
C ASP A 48 6.73 23.80 23.03
N ALA A 49 5.70 24.64 22.96
CA ALA A 49 4.49 24.45 22.17
C ALA A 49 4.69 24.57 20.65
N ALA A 50 5.93 24.43 20.16
CA ALA A 50 6.32 24.65 18.77
C ALA A 50 7.43 23.69 18.29
N ALA A 51 7.50 22.48 18.84
CA ALA A 51 8.48 21.47 18.40
C ALA A 51 7.86 20.49 17.39
N ALA A 52 8.68 20.03 16.44
CA ALA A 52 8.36 18.99 15.46
C ALA A 52 7.76 17.72 16.13
N PRO A 53 6.94 16.92 15.42
CA PRO A 53 6.43 15.63 15.87
C PRO A 53 7.57 14.77 16.42
N ARG A 54 7.38 14.33 17.66
CA ARG A 54 8.28 13.43 18.37
C ARG A 54 7.69 12.03 18.35
N ASN A 55 8.54 11.01 18.33
CA ASN A 55 8.10 9.65 18.56
C ASN A 55 8.87 8.99 19.71
N LEU A 56 8.32 9.14 20.92
CA LEU A 56 8.86 8.61 22.16
C LEU A 56 8.34 7.20 22.50
N LEU A 57 7.72 6.52 21.53
CA LEU A 57 7.24 5.15 21.68
C LEU A 57 7.93 4.21 20.68
N ALA A 58 8.15 2.97 21.11
CA ALA A 58 8.60 1.88 20.25
C ALA A 58 8.00 0.54 20.70
N TRP A 59 7.86 -0.40 19.77
CA TRP A 59 7.34 -1.74 20.02
C TRP A 59 8.26 -2.79 19.41
N ASP A 60 8.48 -3.90 20.13
CA ASP A 60 9.37 -4.97 19.68
C ASP A 60 8.74 -5.94 18.66
N GLY A 61 7.55 -5.63 18.12
CA GLY A 61 6.83 -6.52 17.21
C GLY A 61 6.16 -7.72 17.91
N SER A 62 6.20 -7.78 19.24
CA SER A 62 5.59 -8.87 20.00
C SER A 62 4.79 -8.38 21.22
N SER A 63 5.42 -8.27 22.37
CA SER A 63 4.75 -8.15 23.67
C SER A 63 5.31 -7.04 24.54
N ARG A 64 6.23 -6.21 24.03
CA ARG A 64 6.85 -5.14 24.84
C ARG A 64 6.73 -3.81 24.15
N LEU A 65 6.09 -2.89 24.86
CA LEU A 65 6.02 -1.48 24.54
C LEU A 65 7.09 -0.73 25.32
N TYR A 66 7.75 0.21 24.66
CA TYR A 66 8.77 1.06 25.23
C TYR A 66 8.32 2.51 25.15
N PHE A 67 8.43 3.23 26.25
CA PHE A 67 8.11 4.66 26.33
C PHE A 67 9.26 5.41 26.99
N TRP A 68 9.76 6.46 26.33
CA TRP A 68 10.80 7.31 26.88
C TRP A 68 10.20 8.49 27.65
N ASP A 69 10.47 8.57 28.97
CA ASP A 69 10.06 9.71 29.79
C ASP A 69 11.17 10.77 29.83
N ASN A 70 10.99 11.83 29.05
CA ASN A 70 11.92 12.97 29.02
C ASN A 70 12.04 13.71 30.37
N SER A 71 11.03 13.65 31.24
CA SER A 71 11.07 14.31 32.56
C SER A 71 11.98 13.54 33.52
N ARG A 72 11.92 12.21 33.47
CA ARG A 72 12.71 11.31 34.34
C ARG A 72 14.02 10.84 33.71
N GLN A 73 14.21 11.11 32.41
CA GLN A 73 15.34 10.62 31.62
C GLN A 73 15.51 9.09 31.74
N CYS A 74 14.39 8.36 31.68
CA CYS A 74 14.36 6.92 31.78
C CYS A 74 13.41 6.29 30.76
N LEU A 75 13.65 5.02 30.45
CA LEU A 75 12.86 4.22 29.55
C LEU A 75 11.94 3.28 30.34
N HIS A 76 10.64 3.40 30.13
CA HIS A 76 9.65 2.46 30.64
C HIS A 76 9.49 1.29 29.67
N ARG A 77 9.68 0.06 30.17
CA ARG A 77 9.34 -1.16 29.44
C ARG A 77 8.07 -1.76 30.01
N ILE A 78 7.02 -1.77 29.20
CA ILE A 78 5.67 -2.20 29.54
C ILE A 78 5.40 -3.50 28.80
N SER A 79 5.10 -4.57 29.52
CA SER A 79 4.63 -5.81 28.88
C SER A 79 3.17 -5.63 28.51
N ILE A 80 2.83 -5.91 27.25
CA ILE A 80 1.46 -5.79 26.72
C ILE A 80 0.92 -7.16 26.31
N ARG A 81 -0.39 -7.33 26.43
CA ARG A 81 -1.17 -8.42 25.83
C ARG A 81 -2.16 -7.81 24.88
N LEU A 82 -2.13 -8.29 23.65
CA LEU A 82 -3.00 -7.85 22.57
C LEU A 82 -4.16 -8.84 22.46
N GLY A 83 -5.40 -8.35 22.41
CA GLY A 83 -6.58 -9.17 22.10
C GLY A 83 -7.03 -10.13 23.21
N GLU A 84 -6.52 -10.01 24.44
CA GLU A 84 -6.94 -10.80 25.60
C GLU A 84 -7.58 -9.93 26.69
N PRO A 85 -8.76 -10.28 27.23
CA PRO A 85 -9.65 -11.38 26.85
C PRO A 85 -10.55 -11.05 25.64
N GLU A 86 -10.62 -9.77 25.25
CA GLU A 86 -11.40 -9.28 24.11
C GLU A 86 -10.49 -8.82 22.99
N PRO A 87 -10.83 -9.12 21.72
CA PRO A 87 -10.00 -8.82 20.55
C PRO A 87 -9.77 -7.32 20.32
N THR A 88 -10.51 -6.46 20.99
CA THR A 88 -10.42 -5.00 20.85
C THR A 88 -9.56 -4.36 21.95
N SER A 89 -9.17 -5.12 22.97
CA SER A 89 -8.51 -4.60 24.17
C SER A 89 -6.99 -4.80 24.17
N ILE A 90 -6.26 -3.83 24.74
CA ILE A 90 -4.83 -3.92 25.01
C ILE A 90 -4.61 -3.83 26.52
N LEU A 91 -4.10 -4.90 27.11
CA LEU A 91 -3.74 -4.94 28.53
C LEU A 91 -2.25 -4.71 28.71
N ALA A 92 -1.89 -3.92 29.72
CA ALA A 92 -0.54 -3.56 30.10
C ALA A 92 -0.25 -4.03 31.53
N ALA A 93 0.91 -4.62 31.73
CA ALA A 93 1.40 -5.04 33.04
C ALA A 93 1.85 -3.83 33.88
N SER A 94 1.29 -3.70 35.08
CA SER A 94 1.68 -2.71 36.09
C SER A 94 2.34 -3.42 37.30
N PRO A 95 3.46 -2.89 37.83
CA PRO A 95 4.18 -1.70 37.38
C PRO A 95 5.05 -1.94 36.13
N SER A 96 5.33 -0.86 35.37
CA SER A 96 6.32 -0.91 34.28
C SER A 96 7.73 -1.16 34.82
N LYS A 97 8.58 -1.80 34.04
CA LYS A 97 10.00 -1.92 34.37
C LYS A 97 10.77 -0.68 33.91
N GLU A 98 11.37 0.04 34.85
CA GLU A 98 12.20 1.21 34.56
C GLU A 98 13.63 0.83 34.19
N LEU A 99 14.10 1.35 33.06
CA LEU A 99 15.45 1.19 32.53
C LEU A 99 16.12 2.57 32.49
N GLN A 100 17.29 2.68 33.10
CA GLN A 100 18.07 3.92 33.16
C GLN A 100 19.36 3.75 32.37
N ALA A 101 19.83 4.82 31.74
CA ALA A 101 21.14 4.85 31.10
C ALA A 101 22.26 4.79 32.17
N ASP A 102 23.37 4.13 31.85
CA ASP A 102 24.58 4.10 32.69
C ASP A 102 25.36 5.42 32.69
N ALA A 103 25.06 6.32 31.76
CA ALA A 103 25.56 7.68 31.66
C ALA A 103 24.40 8.67 31.41
N PRO A 104 24.50 9.93 31.87
CA PRO A 104 23.48 10.93 31.61
C PRO A 104 23.38 11.22 30.11
N ILE A 105 22.14 11.32 29.62
CA ILE A 105 21.86 11.72 28.25
C ILE A 105 21.83 13.24 28.21
N ASN A 106 22.78 13.83 27.48
CA ASN A 106 23.00 15.29 27.46
C ASN A 106 22.24 16.01 26.34
N PHE A 107 21.23 15.36 25.73
CA PHE A 107 20.41 15.92 24.66
C PHE A 107 18.95 15.50 24.86
N ALA A 108 18.01 16.30 24.33
CA ALA A 108 16.59 15.95 24.37
C ALA A 108 16.29 14.82 23.37
N VAL A 109 15.72 13.72 23.83
CA VAL A 109 15.29 12.62 22.95
C VAL A 109 14.00 13.04 22.24
N GLU A 110 14.01 12.95 20.92
CA GLU A 110 12.91 13.30 20.02
C GLU A 110 12.32 12.05 19.35
N LYS A 111 13.15 11.04 19.06
CA LYS A 111 12.73 9.78 18.43
C LYS A 111 13.41 8.59 19.09
N ILE A 112 12.65 7.53 19.34
CA ILE A 112 13.16 6.22 19.72
C ILE A 112 12.80 5.17 18.69
N SER A 113 13.64 4.16 18.51
CA SER A 113 13.33 3.00 17.67
C SER A 113 14.08 1.77 18.16
N ILE A 114 13.44 0.61 18.14
CA ILE A 114 14.03 -0.64 18.59
C ILE A 114 14.56 -1.44 17.40
N ASN A 115 15.67 -2.15 17.60
CA ASN A 115 16.16 -3.07 16.58
C ASN A 115 15.26 -4.31 16.46
N ARG A 116 15.38 -5.01 15.33
CA ARG A 116 14.51 -6.13 14.94
C ARG A 116 14.41 -7.25 15.98
N ASN A 117 15.48 -7.55 16.71
CA ASN A 117 15.49 -8.60 17.74
C ASN A 117 15.16 -8.10 19.17
N GLY A 118 14.89 -6.80 19.34
CA GLY A 118 14.51 -6.22 20.63
C GLY A 118 15.63 -6.11 21.67
N SER A 119 16.90 -6.16 21.26
CA SER A 119 18.06 -6.11 22.17
C SER A 119 18.64 -4.71 22.39
N ALA A 120 18.41 -3.76 21.47
CA ALA A 120 18.95 -2.42 21.50
C ALA A 120 17.92 -1.38 21.06
N LEU A 121 17.93 -0.22 21.71
CA LEU A 121 17.05 0.90 21.43
C LEU A 121 17.89 2.11 21.00
N LEU A 122 17.52 2.72 19.89
CA LEU A 122 18.03 3.99 19.42
C LEU A 122 17.36 5.13 20.19
N LEU A 123 18.17 6.10 20.62
CA LEU A 123 17.74 7.37 21.19
C LEU A 123 18.32 8.48 20.31
N MET A 124 17.45 9.19 19.59
CA MET A 124 17.82 10.25 18.66
C MET A 124 17.22 11.58 19.11
N GLY A 125 18.02 12.63 19.04
CA GLY A 125 17.59 14.02 19.16
C GLY A 125 18.40 14.90 18.20
N SER A 126 17.98 16.15 18.06
CA SER A 126 18.65 17.16 17.22
C SER A 126 20.15 17.34 17.53
N ASP A 127 20.53 17.22 18.80
CA ASP A 127 21.89 17.43 19.28
C ASP A 127 22.66 16.14 19.62
N GLY A 128 22.07 14.96 19.41
CA GLY A 128 22.75 13.72 19.78
C GLY A 128 22.08 12.41 19.37
N LEU A 129 22.92 11.38 19.24
CA LEU A 129 22.54 10.02 18.92
C LEU A 129 23.17 9.02 19.87
N SER A 130 22.38 8.17 20.50
CA SER A 130 22.86 7.11 21.40
C SER A 130 22.09 5.82 21.22
N VAL A 131 22.74 4.69 21.51
CA VAL A 131 22.11 3.37 21.55
C VAL A 131 22.14 2.86 22.99
N MET A 132 20.97 2.53 23.50
CA MET A 132 20.75 1.92 24.80
C MET A 132 20.55 0.41 24.64
N TYR A 133 21.47 -0.39 25.17
CA TYR A 133 21.35 -1.84 25.16
C TYR A 133 20.40 -2.29 26.27
N LEU A 134 19.36 -3.03 25.90
CA LEU A 134 18.24 -3.38 26.80
C LEU A 134 18.56 -4.54 27.75
N TYR A 135 19.80 -5.03 27.74
CA TYR A 135 20.36 -5.88 28.78
C TYR A 135 21.12 -5.01 29.81
N GLY A 136 20.83 -5.21 31.09
CA GLY A 136 21.33 -4.33 32.14
C GLY A 136 21.56 -5.05 33.47
N ARG A 137 22.24 -4.37 34.39
CA ARG A 137 22.41 -4.83 35.78
C ARG A 137 21.23 -4.34 36.61
N SER A 138 20.61 -5.23 37.36
CA SER A 138 19.55 -4.83 38.30
C SER A 138 20.17 -4.11 39.50
N SER A 139 19.69 -2.89 39.79
CA SER A 139 20.00 -2.22 41.04
C SER A 139 19.25 -2.89 42.18
N SER A 140 19.97 -3.32 43.22
CA SER A 140 19.36 -3.95 44.40
C SER A 140 18.58 -2.96 45.28
N LYS A 141 18.77 -1.64 45.08
CA LYS A 141 18.16 -0.60 45.90
C LYS A 141 16.84 -0.07 45.33
N ASP A 142 16.72 0.08 44.01
CA ASP A 142 15.62 0.83 43.39
C ASP A 142 14.77 0.04 42.37
N LYS A 143 15.00 -1.27 42.18
CA LYS A 143 14.35 -2.12 41.14
C LYS A 143 14.52 -1.59 39.70
N THR A 144 15.30 -0.53 39.50
CA THR A 144 15.70 0.00 38.21
C THR A 144 16.78 -0.87 37.59
N MET A 145 16.75 -1.03 36.27
CA MET A 145 17.85 -1.66 35.54
C MET A 145 18.72 -0.61 34.87
N ILE A 146 20.01 -0.67 35.14
CA ILE A 146 21.00 0.20 34.51
C ILE A 146 21.46 -0.48 33.22
N CYS A 147 21.17 0.17 32.10
CA CYS A 147 21.47 -0.27 30.75
C CYS A 147 22.69 0.46 30.22
N ARG A 148 23.52 -0.26 29.47
CA ARG A 148 24.66 0.33 28.79
C ARG A 148 24.18 1.24 27.67
N THR A 149 24.56 2.51 27.70
CA THR A 149 24.18 3.51 26.70
C THR A 149 25.43 4.12 26.08
N ILE A 150 25.52 4.11 24.75
CA ILE A 150 26.72 4.55 24.04
C ILE A 150 26.35 5.50 22.92
N SER A 151 27.06 6.62 22.81
CA SER A 151 26.90 7.57 21.71
C SER A 151 27.50 7.01 20.42
N VAL A 152 26.71 7.05 19.35
CA VAL A 152 27.11 6.56 18.02
C VAL A 152 27.78 7.69 17.25
N GLY A 153 28.88 7.41 16.55
CA GLY A 153 29.58 8.41 15.73
C GLY A 153 30.13 9.58 16.55
N SER A 154 30.59 9.33 17.79
CA SER A 154 31.14 10.37 18.70
C SER A 154 32.19 11.29 18.06
N GLN A 155 32.97 10.80 17.10
CA GLN A 155 33.98 11.59 16.39
C GLN A 155 33.40 12.53 15.34
N ILE A 156 32.18 12.25 14.86
CA ILE A 156 31.52 12.95 13.75
C ILE A 156 30.46 13.92 14.30
N TYR A 157 29.56 13.43 15.15
CA TYR A 157 28.37 14.20 15.58
C TYR A 157 28.59 15.03 16.86
N PHE A 158 29.63 14.73 17.64
CA PHE A 158 29.85 15.34 18.97
C PHE A 158 31.13 16.18 19.04
N ASN A 159 31.75 16.48 17.90
CA ASN A 159 32.97 17.29 17.84
C ASN A 159 32.62 18.79 17.77
N GLY A 160 32.96 19.55 18.82
CA GLY A 160 32.56 20.96 19.00
C GLY A 160 33.10 21.97 17.96
N ALA A 161 33.91 21.52 16.99
CA ALA A 161 34.48 22.38 15.95
C ALA A 161 33.63 22.46 14.67
N ASN A 162 32.80 21.46 14.35
CA ASN A 162 31.92 21.40 13.18
C ASN A 162 30.73 20.48 13.48
N THR A 163 29.54 21.03 13.73
CA THR A 163 28.36 20.23 14.10
C THR A 163 27.66 19.68 12.85
N ILE A 164 28.18 18.57 12.31
CA ILE A 164 27.42 17.73 11.36
C ILE A 164 26.20 17.19 12.12
N ARG A 165 24.99 17.36 11.57
CA ARG A 165 23.74 16.91 12.19
C ARG A 165 23.26 15.63 11.55
N ALA A 166 22.74 14.69 12.35
CA ALA A 166 21.98 13.56 11.83
C ALA A 166 20.59 14.03 11.41
N LEU A 167 20.20 13.77 10.17
CA LEU A 167 18.89 14.16 9.61
C LEU A 167 17.87 13.04 9.79
N GLN A 168 18.27 11.81 9.45
CA GLN A 168 17.46 10.62 9.63
C GLN A 168 18.36 9.48 10.12
N VAL A 169 17.80 8.60 10.94
CA VAL A 169 18.46 7.38 11.42
C VAL A 169 17.47 6.22 11.40
N MET A 170 17.87 5.09 10.81
CA MET A 170 17.05 3.88 10.72
C MET A 170 17.89 2.62 10.93
N TRP A 171 17.28 1.62 11.57
CA TRP A 171 17.82 0.26 11.62
C TRP A 171 17.78 -0.37 10.23
N HIS A 172 18.83 -1.08 9.85
CA HIS A 172 18.84 -1.81 8.59
C HIS A 172 17.88 -3.02 8.66
N PRO A 173 16.96 -3.24 7.69
CA PRO A 173 15.93 -4.29 7.77
C PRO A 173 16.49 -5.72 7.94
N TYR A 174 17.65 -5.96 7.33
CA TYR A 174 18.32 -7.26 7.30
C TYR A 174 19.47 -7.40 8.31
N SER A 175 19.59 -6.49 9.29
CA SER A 175 20.59 -6.63 10.35
C SER A 175 20.14 -6.10 11.70
N ASP A 176 20.43 -6.84 12.76
CA ASP A 176 20.12 -6.46 14.13
C ASP A 176 21.12 -5.45 14.73
N THR A 177 22.27 -5.26 14.08
CA THR A 177 23.39 -4.45 14.62
C THR A 177 23.76 -3.27 13.74
N HIS A 178 23.06 -3.03 12.62
CA HIS A 178 23.43 -1.94 11.72
C HIS A 178 22.43 -0.78 11.75
N LEU A 179 23.00 0.43 11.81
CA LEU A 179 22.27 1.69 11.72
C LEU A 179 22.72 2.47 10.49
N GLY A 180 21.76 2.86 9.64
CA GLY A 180 21.94 3.85 8.60
C GLY A 180 21.71 5.25 9.16
N ILE A 181 22.60 6.19 8.86
CA ILE A 181 22.51 7.59 9.26
C ILE A 181 22.74 8.47 8.04
N LEU A 182 21.74 9.28 7.70
CA LEU A 182 21.89 10.37 6.74
C LEU A 182 22.21 11.66 7.49
N SER A 183 23.24 12.35 7.04
CA SER A 183 23.82 13.49 7.75
C SER A 183 23.75 14.77 6.91
N SER A 184 23.80 15.93 7.57
CA SER A 184 23.69 17.25 6.94
C SER A 184 24.85 17.61 6.00
N ASP A 185 25.93 16.82 6.01
CA ASP A 185 27.07 16.93 5.11
C ASP A 185 26.89 16.15 3.79
N SER A 186 25.66 15.70 3.49
CA SER A 186 25.36 14.89 2.30
C SER A 186 26.12 13.57 2.25
N VAL A 187 26.27 12.93 3.41
CA VAL A 187 26.87 11.60 3.52
C VAL A 187 25.89 10.64 4.18
N PHE A 188 25.65 9.52 3.51
CA PHE A 188 24.97 8.36 4.09
C PHE A 188 26.01 7.43 4.70
N ARG A 189 25.81 7.05 5.97
CA ARG A 189 26.76 6.25 6.76
C ARG A 189 26.08 5.03 7.33
N LEU A 190 26.76 3.88 7.26
CA LEU A 190 26.33 2.65 7.88
C LEU A 190 27.27 2.31 9.04
N PHE A 191 26.71 2.14 10.24
CA PHE A 191 27.46 1.79 11.44
C PHE A 191 27.15 0.35 11.84
N ASP A 192 28.17 -0.47 12.05
CA ASP A 192 28.03 -1.75 12.76
C ASP A 192 28.27 -1.56 14.26
N LEU A 193 27.20 -1.66 15.02
CA LEU A 193 27.22 -1.55 16.48
C LEU A 193 27.93 -2.72 17.16
N SER A 194 28.17 -3.83 16.44
CA SER A 194 28.88 -5.00 16.96
C SER A 194 30.40 -4.84 16.91
N ALA A 195 30.91 -4.13 15.89
CA ALA A 195 32.33 -3.92 15.67
C ALA A 195 32.84 -2.57 16.19
N ASN A 196 32.27 -1.45 15.73
CA ASN A 196 32.78 -0.12 16.07
C ASN A 196 31.70 0.96 16.04
N LEU A 197 31.42 1.52 17.20
CA LEU A 197 30.40 2.56 17.38
C LEU A 197 30.92 3.98 17.06
N LYS A 198 32.24 4.17 16.98
CA LYS A 198 32.84 5.50 16.80
C LYS A 198 33.00 5.88 15.34
N GLN A 199 33.19 4.90 14.47
CA GLN A 199 33.44 5.11 13.05
C GLN A 199 32.48 4.25 12.24
N PRO A 200 31.98 4.78 11.12
CA PRO A 200 31.14 4.00 10.21
C PRO A 200 31.94 2.84 9.61
N GLU A 201 31.20 1.79 9.26
CA GLU A 201 31.67 0.70 8.43
C GLU A 201 31.66 1.10 6.96
N GLN A 202 30.60 1.79 6.50
CA GLN A 202 30.46 2.24 5.12
C GLN A 202 30.09 3.73 5.07
N GLU A 203 30.71 4.48 4.16
CA GLU A 203 30.41 5.89 3.91
C GLU A 203 30.18 6.17 2.42
N PHE A 204 29.07 6.82 2.11
CA PHE A 204 28.67 7.17 0.75
C PHE A 204 28.50 8.69 0.65
N TYR A 205 29.44 9.36 -0.01
CA TYR A 205 29.45 10.80 -0.19
C TYR A 205 28.62 11.17 -1.42
N LEU A 206 27.46 11.79 -1.20
CA LEU A 206 26.46 12.01 -2.23
C LEU A 206 26.79 13.26 -3.05
N GLN A 207 26.92 13.11 -4.37
CA GLN A 207 27.14 14.20 -5.32
C GLN A 207 25.99 14.26 -6.34
N PRO A 208 24.84 14.87 -5.98
CA PRO A 208 23.65 14.95 -6.85
C PRO A 208 23.78 16.02 -7.95
N ALA A 209 24.87 16.79 -7.97
CA ALA A 209 25.13 17.77 -9.02
C ALA A 209 26.01 17.15 -10.10
N GLU A 210 25.79 17.53 -11.36
CA GLU A 210 26.67 17.13 -12.45
C GLU A 210 28.10 17.62 -12.22
N PRO A 211 29.11 16.79 -12.50
CA PRO A 211 30.51 17.21 -12.42
C PRO A 211 30.76 18.48 -13.24
N GLY A 212 31.19 19.56 -12.57
CA GLY A 212 31.49 20.85 -13.20
C GLY A 212 30.34 21.86 -13.26
N GLN A 213 29.10 21.49 -12.88
CA GLN A 213 28.01 22.44 -12.69
C GLN A 213 27.92 22.88 -11.22
N SER A 214 28.14 24.18 -10.95
CA SER A 214 27.89 24.73 -9.62
C SER A 214 26.42 25.13 -9.46
N LYS A 215 25.65 24.35 -8.70
CA LYS A 215 24.35 24.80 -8.16
C LYS A 215 24.56 25.41 -6.77
N ASN A 216 23.63 26.25 -6.31
CA ASN A 216 23.67 26.76 -4.94
C ASN A 216 23.61 25.57 -3.96
N ALA A 217 24.60 25.43 -3.08
CA ALA A 217 24.66 24.32 -2.11
C ALA A 217 23.41 24.22 -1.20
N ALA A 218 22.66 25.31 -1.05
CA ALA A 218 21.42 25.37 -0.27
C ALA A 218 20.17 24.87 -1.02
N SER A 219 20.25 24.54 -2.32
CA SER A 219 19.08 24.08 -3.09
C SER A 219 18.92 22.56 -3.13
N LEU A 220 19.99 21.80 -2.90
CA LEU A 220 20.03 20.33 -2.95
C LEU A 220 20.61 19.81 -1.64
N CYS A 221 19.82 19.89 -0.58
CA CYS A 221 20.16 19.28 0.71
C CYS A 221 19.42 17.94 0.84
N PRO A 222 20.06 16.88 1.35
CA PRO A 222 19.33 15.68 1.75
C PRO A 222 18.28 16.06 2.80
N ALA A 223 17.11 15.42 2.72
CA ALA A 223 16.00 15.61 3.65
C ALA A 223 15.72 14.33 4.44
N ASP A 224 15.62 13.18 3.75
CA ASP A 224 15.27 11.90 4.36
C ASP A 224 15.85 10.73 3.57
N PHE A 225 15.82 9.52 4.13
CA PHE A 225 16.11 8.28 3.40
C PHE A 225 15.24 7.12 3.88
N THR A 226 15.12 6.09 3.04
CA THR A 226 14.54 4.80 3.41
C THR A 226 15.32 3.67 2.74
N PHE A 227 15.38 2.52 3.42
CA PHE A 227 15.82 1.27 2.79
C PHE A 227 14.67 0.72 1.91
N GLY A 228 15.02 -0.01 0.85
CA GLY A 228 14.04 -0.87 0.17
C GLY A 228 13.75 -2.16 0.95
N ASP A 229 12.86 -2.98 0.41
CA ASP A 229 12.30 -4.15 1.10
C ASP A 229 12.53 -5.45 0.32
N ASP A 230 11.73 -6.48 0.57
CA ASP A 230 11.90 -7.87 0.13
C ASP A 230 11.62 -8.10 -1.37
N HIS A 231 12.08 -7.22 -2.26
CA HIS A 231 11.94 -7.35 -3.73
C HIS A 231 13.29 -7.18 -4.44
N LEU A 232 13.76 -8.22 -5.17
CA LEU A 232 14.98 -8.21 -5.98
C LEU A 232 16.12 -7.32 -5.41
N TRP A 233 16.59 -6.32 -6.17
CA TRP A 233 17.64 -5.39 -5.78
C TRP A 233 17.16 -4.25 -4.86
N ASP A 234 15.85 -4.02 -4.69
CA ASP A 234 15.31 -3.06 -3.71
C ASP A 234 15.84 -3.39 -2.31
N ARG A 235 16.04 -4.69 -2.05
CA ARG A 235 16.65 -5.27 -0.85
C ARG A 235 18.02 -4.71 -0.48
N PHE A 236 18.78 -4.27 -1.49
CA PHE A 236 20.11 -3.67 -1.37
C PHE A 236 20.09 -2.19 -1.73
N SER A 237 18.91 -1.57 -1.81
CA SER A 237 18.76 -0.20 -2.26
C SER A 237 18.51 0.75 -1.09
N VAL A 238 19.11 1.94 -1.18
CA VAL A 238 18.83 3.07 -0.30
C VAL A 238 18.27 4.20 -1.14
N PHE A 239 17.04 4.62 -0.85
CA PHE A 239 16.41 5.77 -1.48
C PHE A 239 16.70 7.02 -0.66
N ILE A 240 17.17 8.07 -1.32
CA ILE A 240 17.56 9.33 -0.69
C ILE A 240 16.70 10.43 -1.28
N LEU A 241 15.97 11.13 -0.41
CA LEU A 241 15.17 12.29 -0.74
C LEU A 241 15.96 13.57 -0.52
N PHE A 242 15.96 14.46 -1.51
CA PHE A 242 16.46 15.83 -1.38
C PHE A 242 15.32 16.82 -1.17
N THR A 243 15.63 17.99 -0.61
CA THR A 243 14.65 19.04 -0.25
C THR A 243 13.87 19.60 -1.43
N ASP A 244 14.36 19.44 -2.66
CA ASP A 244 13.69 19.83 -3.90
C ASP A 244 12.67 18.78 -4.39
N GLY A 245 12.53 17.66 -3.68
CA GLY A 245 11.66 16.55 -4.02
C GLY A 245 12.31 15.51 -4.94
N SER A 246 13.58 15.68 -5.31
CA SER A 246 14.29 14.68 -6.10
C SER A 246 14.65 13.45 -5.25
N ILE A 247 14.35 12.28 -5.79
CA ILE A 247 14.70 10.98 -5.18
C ILE A 247 15.87 10.40 -5.98
N HIS A 248 16.87 9.89 -5.26
CA HIS A 248 18.01 9.18 -5.82
C HIS A 248 18.16 7.81 -5.15
N ILE A 249 18.81 6.87 -5.84
CA ILE A 249 19.01 5.50 -5.37
C ILE A 249 20.52 5.20 -5.28
N LEU A 250 20.93 4.55 -4.19
CA LEU A 250 22.20 3.83 -4.09
C LEU A 250 21.92 2.34 -4.11
N CYS A 251 22.52 1.62 -5.05
CA CYS A 251 22.40 0.15 -5.13
C CYS A 251 23.66 -0.46 -5.76
N PRO A 252 24.29 -1.48 -5.14
CA PRO A 252 23.88 -2.17 -3.90
C PRO A 252 24.59 -1.66 -2.63
N VAL A 253 23.84 -1.54 -1.54
CA VAL A 253 24.31 -1.23 -0.19
C VAL A 253 23.96 -2.41 0.72
N VAL A 254 24.97 -3.16 1.15
CA VAL A 254 24.80 -4.34 2.01
C VAL A 254 25.70 -4.22 3.24
N PRO A 255 25.14 -4.23 4.47
CA PRO A 255 25.93 -4.24 5.69
C PRO A 255 26.80 -5.48 5.80
N PHE A 256 28.04 -5.34 6.25
CA PHE A 256 28.93 -6.48 6.40
C PHE A 256 28.41 -7.43 7.48
N GLY A 257 28.36 -8.72 7.14
CA GLY A 257 27.87 -9.73 8.05
C GLY A 257 26.36 -9.74 8.28
N SER A 258 25.58 -8.97 7.51
CA SER A 258 24.12 -9.11 7.46
C SER A 258 23.71 -10.49 6.90
N VAL A 259 22.51 -10.95 7.24
CA VAL A 259 22.03 -12.30 6.91
C VAL A 259 20.80 -12.21 6.02
N TYR A 260 20.82 -12.94 4.91
CA TYR A 260 19.77 -12.96 3.90
C TYR A 260 19.27 -14.38 3.66
N LYS A 261 18.01 -14.52 3.24
CA LYS A 261 17.46 -15.80 2.77
C LYS A 261 18.18 -16.20 1.49
N TRP A 262 18.55 -17.46 1.40
CA TRP A 262 19.30 -17.97 0.25
C TRP A 262 18.49 -17.87 -1.05
N GLU A 263 17.18 -18.15 -0.97
CA GLU A 263 16.28 -18.13 -2.12
C GLU A 263 16.24 -16.74 -2.77
N CYS A 264 16.25 -15.67 -1.96
CA CYS A 264 16.27 -14.29 -2.44
C CYS A 264 17.60 -13.96 -3.14
N ILE A 265 18.74 -14.45 -2.64
CA ILE A 265 20.03 -14.23 -3.28
C ILE A 265 20.11 -14.98 -4.62
N GLN A 266 19.57 -16.20 -4.67
CA GLN A 266 19.49 -16.97 -5.91
C GLN A 266 18.59 -16.31 -6.96
N GLU A 267 17.49 -15.68 -6.53
CA GLU A 267 16.59 -14.92 -7.40
C GLU A 267 17.32 -13.74 -8.04
N ILE A 268 18.00 -12.91 -7.24
CA ILE A 268 18.78 -11.76 -7.73
C ILE A 268 19.90 -12.21 -8.68
N TYR A 269 20.62 -13.26 -8.33
CA TYR A 269 21.69 -13.82 -9.16
C TYR A 269 21.15 -14.39 -10.48
N GLY A 270 20.02 -15.08 -10.42
CA GLY A 270 19.33 -15.62 -11.59
C GLY A 270 18.85 -14.55 -12.56
N ASP A 271 18.35 -13.41 -12.05
CA ASP A 271 17.97 -12.28 -12.90
C ASP A 271 19.20 -11.69 -13.62
N ALA A 272 20.30 -11.45 -12.91
CA ALA A 272 21.53 -10.94 -13.50
C ALA A 272 22.07 -11.85 -14.62
N GLN A 273 21.99 -13.17 -14.44
CA GLN A 273 22.43 -14.14 -15.45
C GLN A 273 21.47 -14.27 -16.65
N ASN A 274 20.16 -14.23 -16.42
CA ASN A 274 19.19 -14.52 -17.47
C ASN A 274 18.77 -13.28 -18.24
N SER A 275 18.54 -12.17 -17.55
CA SER A 275 18.06 -10.91 -18.11
C SER A 275 19.22 -10.00 -18.53
N GLY A 276 20.29 -9.95 -17.74
CA GLY A 276 21.45 -9.08 -18.00
C GLY A 276 22.51 -9.71 -18.88
N LEU A 277 23.12 -10.82 -18.45
CA LEU A 277 24.30 -11.41 -19.10
C LEU A 277 24.02 -11.97 -20.49
N LYS A 278 22.79 -12.44 -20.74
CA LYS A 278 22.34 -12.94 -22.06
C LYS A 278 21.78 -11.83 -22.96
N SER A 279 21.81 -10.57 -22.53
CA SER A 279 21.35 -9.43 -23.31
C SER A 279 22.20 -9.23 -24.57
N VAL A 280 21.57 -8.72 -25.63
CA VAL A 280 22.27 -8.29 -26.85
C VAL A 280 23.01 -6.96 -26.67
N ASN A 281 22.67 -6.19 -25.63
CA ASN A 281 23.27 -4.90 -25.36
C ASN A 281 24.57 -5.05 -24.56
N PRO A 282 25.72 -4.56 -25.07
CA PRO A 282 27.01 -4.72 -24.39
C PRO A 282 27.08 -4.01 -23.03
N THR A 283 26.38 -2.89 -22.86
CA THR A 283 26.30 -2.17 -21.58
C THR A 283 25.54 -2.98 -20.55
N ALA A 284 24.44 -3.62 -20.94
CA ALA A 284 23.69 -4.52 -20.06
C ALA A 284 24.52 -5.73 -19.64
N VAL A 285 25.27 -6.32 -20.58
CA VAL A 285 26.23 -7.40 -20.30
C VAL A 285 27.34 -6.94 -19.35
N GLN A 286 27.86 -5.72 -19.51
CA GLN A 286 28.89 -5.17 -18.63
C GLN A 286 28.38 -4.95 -17.20
N ASN A 287 27.24 -4.28 -17.04
CA ASN A 287 26.62 -4.02 -15.73
C ASN A 287 26.28 -5.32 -14.99
N SER A 288 25.69 -6.29 -15.70
CA SER A 288 25.36 -7.60 -15.12
C SER A 288 26.60 -8.40 -14.74
N ASN A 289 27.69 -8.36 -15.51
CA ASN A 289 28.96 -8.99 -15.11
C ASN A 289 29.54 -8.38 -13.84
N LEU A 290 29.48 -7.05 -13.68
CA LEU A 290 29.90 -6.39 -12.44
C LEU A 290 29.02 -6.81 -11.27
N ALA A 291 27.70 -6.87 -11.47
CA ALA A 291 26.75 -7.32 -10.45
C ALA A 291 27.00 -8.78 -10.03
N ILE A 292 27.19 -9.69 -10.98
CA ILE A 292 27.52 -11.11 -10.75
C ILE A 292 28.83 -11.22 -9.97
N SER A 293 29.88 -10.53 -10.41
CA SER A 293 31.18 -10.55 -9.73
C SER A 293 31.07 -10.03 -8.29
N TRP A 294 30.30 -8.97 -8.08
CA TRP A 294 30.04 -8.43 -6.75
C TRP A 294 29.23 -9.39 -5.88
N LEU A 295 28.20 -10.05 -6.44
CA LEU A 295 27.39 -11.05 -5.74
C LEU A 295 28.22 -12.25 -5.32
N GLU A 296 29.03 -12.81 -6.21
CA GLU A 296 29.90 -13.95 -5.92
C GLU A 296 30.96 -13.63 -4.87
N ALA A 297 31.49 -12.40 -4.85
CA ALA A 297 32.44 -11.98 -3.83
C ALA A 297 31.77 -11.72 -2.46
N THR A 298 30.55 -11.16 -2.47
CA THR A 298 29.77 -10.87 -1.25
C THR A 298 29.13 -12.12 -0.66
N PHE A 299 28.71 -13.07 -1.51
CA PHE A 299 28.09 -14.35 -1.18
C PHE A 299 28.80 -15.50 -1.91
N PRO A 300 29.98 -15.94 -1.45
CA PRO A 300 30.81 -16.94 -2.15
C PRO A 300 30.14 -18.30 -2.34
N GLU A 301 29.10 -18.59 -1.56
CA GLU A 301 28.24 -19.76 -1.71
C GLU A 301 27.60 -19.86 -3.11
N LEU A 302 27.55 -18.76 -3.88
CA LEU A 302 27.11 -18.75 -5.28
C LEU A 302 28.12 -19.41 -6.24
N SER A 303 29.42 -19.36 -5.92
CA SER A 303 30.51 -19.85 -6.77
C SER A 303 30.96 -21.28 -6.46
N ASP A 304 30.64 -21.80 -5.27
CA ASP A 304 31.05 -23.13 -4.83
C ASP A 304 30.11 -24.22 -5.40
N GLU A 305 30.52 -24.87 -6.50
CA GLU A 305 29.83 -26.08 -7.03
C GLU A 305 29.88 -27.28 -6.05
N ALA A 306 30.74 -27.23 -5.02
CA ALA A 306 31.09 -28.34 -4.14
C ALA A 306 30.41 -28.32 -2.75
N ALA A 307 29.75 -27.22 -2.36
CA ALA A 307 28.91 -27.23 -1.17
C ALA A 307 27.63 -27.98 -1.55
N GLU A 308 27.46 -29.19 -1.01
CA GLU A 308 26.24 -29.97 -1.15
C GLU A 308 25.01 -29.05 -1.04
N ARG A 309 24.04 -29.19 -1.96
CA ARG A 309 22.72 -28.52 -1.97
C ARG A 309 21.85 -28.85 -0.74
N ALA A 310 22.46 -29.05 0.41
CA ALA A 310 21.82 -29.09 1.70
C ALA A 310 21.27 -27.69 1.99
N SER A 311 20.05 -27.41 1.49
CA SER A 311 19.05 -26.52 2.10
C SER A 311 19.63 -25.36 2.93
N LEU A 312 20.51 -24.52 2.37
CA LEU A 312 20.96 -23.31 3.05
C LEU A 312 19.73 -22.42 3.16
N ALA A 313 19.19 -22.24 4.36
CA ALA A 313 18.04 -21.37 4.58
C ALA A 313 18.45 -19.88 4.57
N SER A 314 19.73 -19.59 4.82
CA SER A 314 20.25 -18.23 4.87
C SER A 314 21.75 -18.18 4.61
N VAL A 315 22.23 -17.08 4.04
CA VAL A 315 23.64 -16.78 3.80
C VAL A 315 24.04 -15.45 4.43
N LYS A 316 25.33 -15.30 4.72
CA LYS A 316 25.89 -14.13 5.41
C LYS A 316 26.75 -13.32 4.44
N ALA A 317 26.48 -12.03 4.32
CA ALA A 317 27.24 -11.13 3.46
C ALA A 317 28.68 -10.96 3.97
N ARG A 318 29.67 -11.13 3.08
CA ARG A 318 31.08 -10.87 3.36
C ARG A 318 31.45 -9.42 3.03
N PRO A 319 32.38 -8.81 3.78
CA PRO A 319 32.92 -7.50 3.41
C PRO A 319 33.52 -7.50 2.02
N TYR A 320 32.94 -6.72 1.10
CA TYR A 320 33.43 -6.59 -0.26
C TYR A 320 33.12 -5.21 -0.86
N ALA A 321 34.05 -4.71 -1.68
CA ALA A 321 33.87 -3.53 -2.50
C ALA A 321 34.76 -3.63 -3.74
N LEU A 322 34.31 -3.05 -4.85
CA LEU A 322 35.12 -2.91 -6.05
C LEU A 322 36.17 -1.80 -5.82
N PHE A 323 37.45 -2.11 -6.10
CA PHE A 323 38.55 -1.18 -5.81
C PHE A 323 38.61 0.01 -6.78
N ASP A 324 38.31 -0.22 -8.06
CA ASP A 324 38.39 0.80 -9.13
C ASP A 324 37.00 1.26 -9.58
N ALA A 325 36.01 1.14 -8.70
CA ALA A 325 34.65 1.57 -8.99
C ALA A 325 33.96 2.08 -7.72
N SER A 326 33.08 3.05 -7.88
CA SER A 326 32.20 3.55 -6.83
C SER A 326 30.73 3.36 -7.22
N LEU A 327 29.83 3.29 -6.23
CA LEU A 327 28.40 3.26 -6.55
C LEU A 327 27.98 4.54 -7.25
N SER A 328 27.20 4.40 -8.32
CA SER A 328 26.55 5.54 -8.96
C SER A 328 25.39 6.02 -8.09
N LEU A 329 25.25 7.34 -7.95
CA LEU A 329 24.04 7.95 -7.42
C LEU A 329 23.00 7.98 -8.55
N GLN A 330 22.05 7.06 -8.53
CA GLN A 330 21.08 6.92 -9.63
C GLN A 330 19.91 7.89 -9.42
N GLY A 331 19.74 8.86 -10.32
CA GLY A 331 18.62 9.81 -10.26
C GLY A 331 18.94 11.15 -10.93
N PRO A 332 18.03 12.12 -10.82
CA PRO A 332 16.76 12.05 -10.09
C PRO A 332 15.76 11.10 -10.75
N LEU A 333 14.96 10.37 -9.97
CA LEU A 333 13.89 9.53 -10.53
C LEU A 333 12.86 10.40 -11.26
N HIS A 334 12.53 10.04 -12.49
CA HIS A 334 11.65 10.83 -13.36
C HIS A 334 10.24 10.28 -13.38
N ILE A 335 9.25 11.17 -13.44
CA ILE A 335 7.84 10.80 -13.48
C ILE A 335 7.41 10.61 -14.93
N CYS A 336 6.89 9.44 -15.27
CA CYS A 336 6.29 9.19 -16.57
C CYS A 336 4.97 9.96 -16.70
N GLN A 337 4.95 10.99 -17.54
CA GLN A 337 3.71 11.68 -17.94
C GLN A 337 3.09 10.96 -19.14
N GLY A 338 1.83 10.54 -18.99
CA GLY A 338 1.05 9.90 -20.06
C GLY A 338 0.84 10.82 -21.26
N ARG A 339 0.76 10.23 -22.45
CA ARG A 339 0.94 10.85 -23.78
C ARG A 339 -0.12 11.89 -24.23
N GLU A 340 -0.99 12.40 -23.38
CA GLU A 340 -1.98 13.42 -23.74
C GLU A 340 -2.23 14.39 -22.57
N GLU A 341 -1.47 15.49 -22.50
CA GLU A 341 -1.89 16.65 -21.71
C GLU A 341 -2.51 17.71 -22.63
N ASP A 342 -3.81 17.92 -22.44
CA ASP A 342 -4.44 19.21 -22.69
C ASP A 342 -3.73 20.24 -21.77
N PRO A 343 -3.29 21.41 -22.25
CA PRO A 343 -2.54 22.40 -21.46
C PRO A 343 -3.30 23.01 -20.26
N LEU A 344 -4.52 22.54 -19.97
CA LEU A 344 -5.29 22.84 -18.76
C LEU A 344 -5.06 21.85 -17.60
N SER A 345 -4.45 20.69 -17.84
CA SER A 345 -4.22 19.64 -16.82
C SER A 345 -2.78 19.64 -16.31
N LYS A 346 -2.21 20.80 -15.98
CA LYS A 346 -1.08 20.83 -15.05
C LYS A 346 -1.58 20.20 -13.74
N GLY A 347 -1.16 18.96 -13.46
CA GLY A 347 -1.46 18.30 -12.19
C GLY A 347 -1.09 19.20 -11.02
N ALA A 348 -1.79 19.06 -9.89
CA ALA A 348 -1.50 19.85 -8.69
C ALA A 348 0.00 19.74 -8.34
N GLU A 349 0.73 20.86 -8.35
CA GLU A 349 2.13 20.89 -7.93
C GLU A 349 2.18 20.86 -6.39
N CYS A 350 3.04 20.02 -5.82
CA CYS A 350 3.25 19.97 -4.38
C CYS A 350 3.91 21.27 -3.90
N GLU A 351 3.44 21.82 -2.77
CA GLU A 351 3.94 23.10 -2.26
C GLU A 351 5.02 22.87 -1.18
N GLY A 352 6.04 23.72 -1.15
CA GLY A 352 7.08 23.70 -0.11
C GLY A 352 8.26 22.76 -0.41
N ARG A 353 9.04 22.44 0.64
CA ARG A 353 10.17 21.50 0.55
C ARG A 353 9.70 20.08 0.82
N ALA A 354 10.38 19.10 0.24
CA ALA A 354 10.19 17.71 0.63
C ALA A 354 10.85 17.46 2.01
N ILE A 355 10.13 16.76 2.88
CA ILE A 355 10.48 16.64 4.31
C ILE A 355 10.52 15.21 4.83
N GLY A 356 9.94 14.25 4.10
CA GLY A 356 9.86 12.86 4.55
C GLY A 356 9.66 11.90 3.40
N LEU A 357 10.21 10.69 3.55
CA LEU A 357 10.15 9.62 2.55
C LEU A 357 9.71 8.31 3.21
N LEU A 358 8.78 7.60 2.57
CA LEU A 358 8.40 6.24 2.95
C LEU A 358 8.46 5.34 1.72
N TYR A 359 9.17 4.23 1.83
CA TYR A 359 9.07 3.11 0.90
C TYR A 359 8.19 2.04 1.52
N ASN A 360 7.30 1.46 0.73
CA ASN A 360 6.46 0.35 1.14
C ASN A 360 6.25 -0.63 -0.02
N LEU A 361 6.52 -1.91 0.20
CA LEU A 361 6.29 -2.95 -0.78
C LEU A 361 4.88 -3.52 -0.60
N VAL A 362 4.01 -3.29 -1.58
CA VAL A 362 2.63 -3.75 -1.54
C VAL A 362 2.45 -4.84 -2.59
N SER A 363 2.50 -6.11 -2.14
CA SER A 363 2.51 -7.28 -3.02
C SER A 363 3.71 -7.28 -3.97
N LYS A 364 3.57 -6.75 -5.19
CA LYS A 364 4.64 -6.60 -6.20
C LYS A 364 4.94 -5.15 -6.52
N ASP A 365 4.17 -4.22 -5.98
CA ASP A 365 4.29 -2.80 -6.26
C ASP A 365 5.19 -2.14 -5.22
N SER A 366 6.34 -1.63 -5.66
CA SER A 366 7.21 -0.79 -4.84
C SER A 366 6.68 0.64 -4.81
N ILE A 367 6.08 1.03 -3.68
CA ILE A 367 5.44 2.34 -3.50
C ILE A 367 6.38 3.30 -2.77
N LEU A 368 6.57 4.49 -3.33
CA LEU A 368 7.31 5.59 -2.76
C LEU A 368 6.35 6.73 -2.42
N VAL A 369 6.44 7.22 -1.18
CA VAL A 369 5.60 8.31 -0.68
C VAL A 369 6.48 9.43 -0.18
N THR A 370 6.34 10.61 -0.80
CA THR A 370 7.06 11.83 -0.43
C THR A 370 6.12 12.77 0.29
N ALA A 371 6.47 13.16 1.52
CA ALA A 371 5.78 14.20 2.27
C ALA A 371 6.36 15.57 1.96
N TRP A 372 5.48 16.55 1.78
CA TRP A 372 5.81 17.94 1.47
C TRP A 372 5.41 18.88 2.59
N GLY A 373 6.23 19.91 2.84
CA GLY A 373 6.00 20.93 3.86
C GLY A 373 4.71 21.73 3.67
N GLY A 374 4.13 21.72 2.47
CA GLY A 374 2.80 22.29 2.18
C GLY A 374 1.61 21.47 2.70
N GLY A 375 1.85 20.28 3.27
CA GLY A 375 0.78 19.39 3.76
C GLY A 375 0.32 18.34 2.76
N GLN A 376 1.02 18.18 1.62
CA GLN A 376 0.69 17.17 0.62
C GLN A 376 1.58 15.92 0.74
N LEU A 377 1.00 14.77 0.37
CA LEU A 377 1.70 13.51 0.14
C LEU A 377 1.67 13.21 -1.36
N GLN A 378 2.84 13.00 -1.96
CA GLN A 378 2.96 12.51 -3.33
C GLN A 378 3.21 11.01 -3.27
N ILE A 379 2.34 10.23 -3.91
CA ILE A 379 2.37 8.76 -3.93
C ILE A 379 2.71 8.31 -5.34
N ASP A 380 3.86 7.67 -5.49
CA ASP A 380 4.37 7.15 -6.76
C ASP A 380 4.68 5.65 -6.63
N ALA A 381 4.60 4.91 -7.73
CA ALA A 381 5.07 3.54 -7.83
C ALA A 381 6.30 3.47 -8.74
N LEU A 382 7.26 2.60 -8.43
CA LEU A 382 8.33 2.28 -9.37
C LEU A 382 7.76 1.50 -10.55
N ALA A 383 8.01 1.98 -11.77
CA ALA A 383 7.48 1.36 -12.98
C ALA A 383 8.41 0.30 -13.60
N ASP A 384 9.64 0.20 -13.10
CA ASP A 384 10.64 -0.78 -13.51
C ASP A 384 11.51 -1.20 -12.32
N GLU A 385 12.22 -2.32 -12.47
CA GLU A 385 13.07 -2.90 -11.42
C GLU A 385 14.37 -2.10 -11.21
N ILE A 386 14.82 -2.00 -9.96
CA ILE A 386 16.09 -1.35 -9.65
C ILE A 386 17.26 -2.24 -10.09
N GLN A 387 18.29 -1.62 -10.66
CA GLN A 387 19.51 -2.31 -11.05
C GLN A 387 20.71 -1.75 -10.28
N PRO A 388 21.72 -2.58 -9.99
CA PRO A 388 22.95 -2.13 -9.37
C PRO A 388 23.82 -1.41 -10.39
N VAL A 389 24.38 -0.24 -10.03
CA VAL A 389 25.15 0.58 -10.97
C VAL A 389 26.42 1.11 -10.30
N TRP A 390 27.54 0.94 -10.99
CA TRP A 390 28.85 1.45 -10.58
C TRP A 390 29.43 2.38 -11.63
N ASN A 391 30.06 3.46 -11.17
CA ASN A 391 30.94 4.29 -11.98
C ASN A 391 32.34 3.67 -11.98
N LEU A 392 32.88 3.39 -13.17
CA LEU A 392 34.22 2.82 -13.33
C LEU A 392 35.29 3.92 -13.35
N GLY A 393 36.47 3.63 -12.80
CA GLY A 393 37.59 4.56 -12.71
C GLY A 393 37.49 5.57 -11.57
N THR A 394 36.46 5.43 -10.71
CA THR A 394 36.31 6.17 -9.46
C THR A 394 36.63 5.25 -8.28
N PRO A 395 37.87 5.24 -7.77
CA PRO A 395 38.30 4.23 -6.81
C PRO A 395 37.65 4.42 -5.45
N SER A 396 37.27 3.30 -4.84
CA SER A 396 36.78 3.28 -3.47
C SER A 396 37.94 3.32 -2.46
N ARG A 397 37.68 3.93 -1.30
CA ARG A 397 38.63 3.98 -0.20
C ARG A 397 38.33 2.84 0.75
N VAL A 398 39.21 1.84 0.77
CA VAL A 398 39.06 0.64 1.60
C VAL A 398 40.00 0.74 2.80
N ARG A 399 39.46 0.51 4.00
CA ARG A 399 40.24 0.29 5.22
C ARG A 399 40.35 -1.20 5.46
N VAL A 400 41.58 -1.72 5.59
CA VAL A 400 41.84 -3.14 5.82
C VAL A 400 42.53 -3.41 7.14
N ASP A 401 42.42 -4.63 7.66
CA ASP A 401 43.21 -5.12 8.79
C ASP A 401 44.60 -5.62 8.34
N SER A 402 45.37 -6.18 9.28
CA SER A 402 46.70 -6.75 9.02
C SER A 402 46.68 -8.02 8.14
N TYR A 403 45.50 -8.56 7.84
CA TYR A 403 45.28 -9.74 7.01
C TYR A 403 44.60 -9.38 5.68
N ASP A 404 44.65 -8.11 5.28
CA ASP A 404 44.00 -7.56 4.08
C ASP A 404 42.47 -7.75 4.05
N ARG A 405 41.83 -7.92 5.21
CA ARG A 405 40.36 -8.02 5.29
C ARG A 405 39.76 -6.63 5.40
N ILE A 406 38.70 -6.39 4.64
CA ILE A 406 38.00 -5.10 4.64
C ILE A 406 37.31 -4.87 6.00
N LEU A 407 37.69 -3.77 6.65
CA LEU A 407 37.11 -3.24 7.89
C LEU A 407 36.20 -2.04 7.66
N GLY A 408 36.20 -1.47 6.45
CA GLY A 408 35.32 -0.38 6.09
C GLY A 408 35.59 0.17 4.70
N VAL A 409 34.60 0.83 4.13
CA VAL A 409 34.61 1.34 2.75
C VAL A 409 34.05 2.75 2.71
N ALA A 410 34.69 3.64 1.97
CA ALA A 410 34.19 4.97 1.70
C ALA A 410 34.24 5.24 0.19
N MET A 411 33.16 5.78 -0.36
CA MET A 411 33.01 6.02 -1.81
C MET A 411 32.37 7.37 -2.08
N ILE A 412 32.82 8.03 -3.16
CA ILE A 412 32.12 9.19 -3.73
C ILE A 412 31.10 8.66 -4.73
N CYS A 413 29.83 9.02 -4.51
CA CYS A 413 28.70 8.58 -5.31
C CYS A 413 28.25 9.74 -6.19
N GLU A 414 28.71 9.73 -7.43
CA GLU A 414 28.38 10.71 -8.46
C GLU A 414 27.29 10.17 -9.40
N LEU A 415 26.60 11.07 -10.08
CA LEU A 415 25.65 10.70 -11.14
C LEU A 415 26.39 9.95 -12.27
N SER A 416 25.78 8.90 -12.82
CA SER A 416 26.30 8.23 -14.01
C SER A 416 26.20 9.16 -15.23
N LEU A 417 27.31 9.33 -15.94
CA LEU A 417 27.42 10.16 -17.16
C LEU A 417 26.91 9.44 -18.42
N ALA A 418 26.44 8.18 -18.29
CA ALA A 418 25.95 7.40 -19.42
C ALA A 418 24.67 8.03 -19.99
N ASP A 419 24.86 8.81 -21.06
CA ASP A 419 23.86 9.49 -21.91
C ASP A 419 22.53 9.80 -21.22
N GLN A 420 22.45 11.00 -20.65
CA GLN A 420 21.18 11.71 -20.41
C GLN A 420 20.49 12.08 -21.75
N SER A 421 20.47 11.17 -22.74
CA SER A 421 19.53 11.29 -23.84
C SER A 421 18.15 11.11 -23.23
N ILE A 422 17.54 12.24 -22.85
CA ILE A 422 16.11 12.42 -22.64
C ILE A 422 15.42 11.44 -23.56
N LEU A 423 14.81 10.39 -23.00
CA LEU A 423 13.97 9.48 -23.75
C LEU A 423 12.90 10.35 -24.41
N ARG A 424 13.13 10.72 -25.68
CA ARG A 424 12.09 11.29 -26.51
C ARG A 424 11.08 10.17 -26.65
N LEU A 425 9.95 10.31 -25.96
CA LEU A 425 8.77 9.45 -25.99
C LEU A 425 8.11 9.36 -27.40
N ASP A 426 8.85 9.75 -28.45
CA ASP A 426 8.44 9.89 -29.84
C ASP A 426 8.95 8.74 -30.72
N GLN A 427 9.80 7.84 -30.21
CA GLN A 427 10.19 6.64 -30.95
C GLN A 427 9.57 5.40 -30.30
N PRO A 428 8.81 4.57 -31.06
CA PRO A 428 8.44 3.24 -30.61
C PRO A 428 9.69 2.36 -30.70
N SER A 429 10.51 2.37 -29.65
CA SER A 429 11.63 1.44 -29.57
C SER A 429 11.07 0.11 -29.11
N GLU A 430 10.93 -0.82 -30.05
CA GLU A 430 10.50 -2.22 -29.83
C GLU A 430 11.48 -3.05 -28.97
N GLU A 431 12.46 -2.42 -28.30
CA GLU A 431 13.47 -3.09 -27.47
C GLU A 431 13.82 -2.23 -26.23
N GLN A 432 12.98 -2.27 -25.20
CA GLN A 432 13.34 -1.75 -23.88
C GLN A 432 14.34 -2.73 -23.24
N CYS A 433 15.64 -2.51 -23.44
CA CYS A 433 16.68 -3.36 -22.87
C CYS A 433 16.74 -3.17 -21.35
N VAL A 434 16.48 -4.25 -20.60
CA VAL A 434 16.74 -4.36 -19.15
C VAL A 434 18.27 -4.33 -18.92
N TRP A 435 18.72 -3.97 -17.71
CA TRP A 435 20.14 -3.95 -17.29
C TRP A 435 21.01 -2.77 -17.80
N LEU A 436 20.40 -1.71 -18.36
CA LEU A 436 21.15 -0.53 -18.84
C LEU A 436 21.68 0.39 -17.73
N GLY A 437 21.26 0.19 -16.48
CA GLY A 437 21.66 1.06 -15.36
C GLY A 437 21.01 2.44 -15.41
N GLN A 438 19.88 2.56 -16.10
CA GLN A 438 19.02 3.75 -16.05
C GLN A 438 18.17 3.72 -14.78
N PRO A 439 17.94 4.86 -14.11
CA PRO A 439 17.05 4.91 -12.95
C PRO A 439 15.62 4.52 -13.36
N PRO A 440 14.91 3.72 -12.55
CA PRO A 440 13.55 3.32 -12.87
C PRO A 440 12.61 4.53 -12.89
N PRO A 441 11.70 4.63 -13.87
CA PRO A 441 10.71 5.69 -13.90
C PRO A 441 9.68 5.54 -12.78
N LEU A 442 9.12 6.67 -12.36
CA LEU A 442 8.03 6.76 -11.40
C LEU A 442 6.68 6.89 -12.13
N LEU A 443 5.72 6.05 -11.74
CA LEU A 443 4.33 6.20 -12.09
C LEU A 443 3.59 6.91 -10.97
N ARG A 444 3.14 8.15 -11.20
CA ARG A 444 2.38 8.89 -10.20
C ARG A 444 1.00 8.30 -10.00
N LEU A 445 0.72 7.82 -8.79
CA LEU A 445 -0.57 7.25 -8.42
C LEU A 445 -1.55 8.33 -7.94
N ALA A 446 -1.08 9.21 -7.06
CA ALA A 446 -1.91 10.28 -6.50
C ALA A 446 -1.09 11.39 -5.83
N ILE A 447 -1.70 12.56 -5.71
CA ILE A 447 -1.29 13.61 -4.77
C ILE A 447 -2.44 13.79 -3.79
N VAL A 448 -2.12 13.65 -2.51
CA VAL A 448 -3.09 13.67 -1.42
C VAL A 448 -2.81 14.90 -0.55
N ASP A 449 -3.77 15.82 -0.47
CA ASP A 449 -3.70 16.95 0.45
C ASP A 449 -4.30 16.55 1.81
N LEU A 450 -3.50 16.61 2.87
CA LEU A 450 -3.93 16.32 4.25
C LEU A 450 -4.79 17.46 4.84
N ALA A 451 -5.04 18.54 4.09
CA ALA A 451 -5.83 19.69 4.48
C ALA A 451 -5.34 20.34 5.80
N LEU A 452 -4.01 20.32 6.02
CA LEU A 452 -3.40 20.89 7.22
C LEU A 452 -3.61 22.41 7.28
N PRO A 453 -3.81 23.00 8.47
CA PRO A 453 -3.91 24.44 8.60
C PRO A 453 -2.64 25.10 8.06
N ARG A 454 -2.79 25.97 7.06
CA ARG A 454 -1.69 26.82 6.55
C ARG A 454 -1.29 27.82 7.65
N ARG A 455 -0.48 27.38 8.62
CA ARG A 455 0.14 28.28 9.60
C ARG A 455 1.11 29.22 8.86
N LYS A 456 1.28 30.43 9.41
CA LYS A 456 2.04 31.57 8.87
C LYS A 456 3.47 31.21 8.35
N PRO A 457 4.10 32.07 7.52
CA PRO A 457 4.99 31.70 6.39
C PRO A 457 6.44 31.32 6.76
N LYS A 458 6.68 30.64 7.90
CA LYS A 458 8.05 30.35 8.37
C LYS A 458 8.31 28.95 8.94
N GLY A 459 7.32 28.07 9.01
CA GLY A 459 7.53 26.67 9.40
C GLY A 459 6.89 25.74 8.38
N ASP A 460 7.70 24.89 7.75
CA ASP A 460 7.18 23.76 6.96
C ASP A 460 6.36 22.87 7.90
N ALA A 461 5.21 22.36 7.43
CA ALA A 461 4.46 21.36 8.20
C ALA A 461 5.37 20.17 8.47
N SER A 462 5.35 19.61 9.68
CA SER A 462 6.12 18.41 9.95
C SER A 462 5.23 17.18 9.89
N ILE A 463 5.63 16.24 9.04
CA ILE A 463 4.89 15.04 8.73
C ILE A 463 5.86 13.87 8.84
N THR A 464 5.46 12.84 9.59
CA THR A 464 6.17 11.56 9.63
C THR A 464 5.22 10.46 9.20
N MET A 465 5.70 9.49 8.43
CA MET A 465 4.87 8.43 7.87
C MET A 465 5.35 7.06 8.35
N PHE A 466 4.43 6.11 8.48
CA PHE A 466 4.74 4.72 8.78
C PHE A 466 3.70 3.77 8.16
N PRO A 467 4.10 2.57 7.73
CA PRO A 467 3.18 1.61 7.13
C PRO A 467 2.30 0.95 8.19
N ASP A 468 1.16 0.41 7.77
CA ASP A 468 0.37 -0.47 8.60
C ASP A 468 1.03 -1.87 8.68
N PRO A 469 1.11 -2.49 9.88
CA PRO A 469 1.76 -3.77 10.05
C PRO A 469 0.95 -4.98 9.54
N VAL A 470 -0.32 -4.80 9.17
CA VAL A 470 -1.24 -5.88 8.72
C VAL A 470 -1.72 -5.66 7.28
N LEU A 471 -2.11 -4.43 6.94
CA LEU A 471 -2.63 -4.07 5.62
C LEU A 471 -1.60 -3.24 4.84
N PRO A 472 -0.79 -3.85 3.95
CA PRO A 472 0.28 -3.11 3.26
C PRO A 472 -0.23 -1.98 2.37
N GLU A 473 -1.49 -2.02 1.91
CA GLU A 473 -2.14 -0.91 1.18
C GLU A 473 -2.44 0.30 2.06
N ARG A 474 -2.35 0.18 3.39
CA ARG A 474 -2.64 1.23 4.36
C ARG A 474 -1.34 1.79 4.95
N MET A 475 -1.29 3.09 5.06
CA MET A 475 -0.20 3.82 5.69
C MET A 475 -0.78 4.96 6.54
N TYR A 476 0.00 5.41 7.51
CA TYR A 476 -0.39 6.47 8.43
C TYR A 476 0.51 7.68 8.27
N SER A 477 -0.08 8.87 8.35
CA SER A 477 0.64 10.14 8.46
C SER A 477 0.38 10.73 9.84
N LEU A 478 1.47 10.97 10.59
CA LEU A 478 1.46 11.74 11.82
C LEU A 478 1.86 13.18 11.49
N HIS A 479 1.06 14.13 11.95
CA HIS A 479 1.27 15.57 11.74
C HIS A 479 0.78 16.37 12.96
N GLU A 480 0.95 17.70 12.97
CA GLU A 480 0.58 18.57 14.10
C GLU A 480 -0.91 18.46 14.51
N GLY A 481 -1.77 18.05 13.59
CA GLY A 481 -3.23 17.97 13.80
C GLY A 481 -3.74 16.61 14.27
N GLY A 482 -2.86 15.59 14.33
CA GLY A 482 -3.21 14.23 14.70
C GLY A 482 -2.62 13.17 13.75
N ILE A 483 -3.38 12.09 13.54
CA ILE A 483 -3.00 10.95 12.71
C ILE A 483 -4.09 10.70 11.66
N ASP A 484 -3.69 10.68 10.39
CA ASP A 484 -4.55 10.30 9.28
C ASP A 484 -4.14 8.93 8.71
N SER A 485 -5.12 8.12 8.32
CA SER A 485 -4.93 6.86 7.60
C SER A 485 -5.14 7.09 6.11
N ILE A 486 -4.17 6.68 5.29
CA ILE A 486 -4.24 6.71 3.84
C ILE A 486 -4.31 5.27 3.33
N VAL A 487 -5.35 4.94 2.54
CA VAL A 487 -5.55 3.61 1.98
C VAL A 487 -5.49 3.66 0.46
N LEU A 488 -4.58 2.89 -0.12
CA LEU A 488 -4.46 2.71 -1.55
C LEU A 488 -5.55 1.76 -2.05
N HIS A 489 -6.28 2.18 -3.09
CA HIS A 489 -7.36 1.38 -3.69
C HIS A 489 -7.02 0.82 -5.07
N PHE A 490 -5.85 1.19 -5.59
CA PHE A 490 -5.38 0.81 -6.90
C PHE A 490 -3.86 0.65 -6.84
N LEU A 491 -3.36 -0.43 -7.42
CA LEU A 491 -1.94 -0.74 -7.53
C LEU A 491 -1.66 -1.17 -8.97
N PRO A 492 -0.74 -0.50 -9.69
CA PRO A 492 -0.59 -0.66 -11.13
C PRO A 492 -0.23 -2.08 -11.55
N PHE A 493 0.68 -2.77 -10.86
CA PHE A 493 1.17 -4.09 -11.25
C PHE A 493 0.37 -5.22 -10.61
N THR A 494 -0.05 -5.07 -9.35
CA THR A 494 -0.91 -6.06 -8.69
C THR A 494 -2.29 -6.15 -9.35
N SER A 495 -2.93 -5.02 -9.72
CA SER A 495 -4.24 -5.03 -10.39
C SER A 495 -4.18 -5.56 -11.82
N GLN A 496 -3.08 -5.38 -12.56
CA GLN A 496 -2.94 -5.85 -13.95
C GLN A 496 -2.96 -7.38 -14.08
N THR A 497 -2.45 -8.12 -13.08
CA THR A 497 -2.51 -9.60 -13.08
C THR A 497 -3.93 -10.16 -13.08
N SER A 498 -4.94 -9.33 -12.83
CA SER A 498 -6.35 -9.70 -12.87
C SER A 498 -6.98 -9.73 -14.27
N GLY A 499 -6.27 -9.23 -15.30
CA GLY A 499 -6.73 -9.24 -16.69
C GLY A 499 -7.91 -8.32 -17.00
N LYS A 500 -8.28 -7.41 -16.09
CA LYS A 500 -9.34 -6.42 -16.27
C LYS A 500 -8.77 -5.02 -16.06
N GLU A 501 -9.08 -4.09 -16.96
CA GLU A 501 -8.85 -2.66 -16.72
C GLU A 501 -9.70 -2.22 -15.51
N GLU A 502 -9.12 -2.30 -14.31
CA GLU A 502 -9.69 -1.68 -13.13
C GLU A 502 -9.52 -0.16 -13.25
N THR A 503 -10.61 0.59 -13.09
CA THR A 503 -10.57 2.05 -13.12
C THR A 503 -9.68 2.56 -11.99
N VAL A 504 -8.67 3.38 -12.30
CA VAL A 504 -7.80 4.02 -11.30
C VAL A 504 -8.66 4.74 -10.26
N ARG A 505 -8.62 4.25 -9.02
CA ARG A 505 -9.36 4.83 -7.89
C ARG A 505 -8.41 5.60 -7.00
N ALA A 506 -8.71 6.87 -6.74
CA ALA A 506 -7.92 7.71 -5.85
C ALA A 506 -7.84 7.10 -4.43
N PRO A 507 -6.70 7.26 -3.73
CA PRO A 507 -6.58 6.85 -2.33
C PRO A 507 -7.64 7.51 -1.44
N SER A 508 -8.06 6.81 -0.39
CA SER A 508 -8.89 7.40 0.66
C SER A 508 -8.02 7.92 1.80
N VAL A 509 -8.43 9.06 2.38
CA VAL A 509 -7.84 9.65 3.58
C VAL A 509 -8.90 9.67 4.66
N ILE A 510 -8.59 9.08 5.80
CA ILE A 510 -9.50 8.93 6.93
C ILE A 510 -8.77 9.41 8.19
N PRO A 511 -9.20 10.52 8.80
CA PRO A 511 -8.66 10.96 10.08
C PRO A 511 -8.92 9.90 11.16
N VAL A 512 -7.84 9.39 11.77
CA VAL A 512 -7.90 8.37 12.82
C VAL A 512 -7.98 9.04 14.18
N LEU A 513 -7.17 10.08 14.39
CA LEU A 513 -7.09 10.81 15.65
C LEU A 513 -6.87 12.30 15.34
N SER A 514 -7.59 13.19 16.03
CA SER A 514 -7.38 14.63 15.92
C SER A 514 -7.13 15.25 17.28
N THR A 515 -6.04 16.00 17.39
CA THR A 515 -5.63 16.71 18.63
C THR A 515 -6.08 18.17 18.64
N CYS A 516 -6.78 18.63 17.61
CA CYS A 516 -7.30 19.99 17.51
C CYS A 516 -8.67 20.09 18.21
N CYS A 517 -8.74 20.82 19.34
CA CYS A 517 -10.01 21.12 20.00
C CYS A 517 -10.87 22.08 19.15
N LEU A 518 -12.04 21.65 18.68
CA LEU A 518 -13.09 22.56 18.20
C LEU A 518 -13.82 23.15 19.41
N GLY A 519 -13.59 24.42 19.77
CA GLY A 519 -14.54 25.13 20.65
C GLY A 519 -14.06 26.35 21.41
N GLU A 520 -12.78 26.49 21.72
CA GLU A 520 -12.28 27.63 22.49
C GLU A 520 -11.07 28.25 21.77
N GLU A 521 -11.14 29.54 21.47
CA GLU A 521 -10.03 30.31 20.87
C GLU A 521 -8.78 30.42 21.79
N SER A 522 -8.76 29.68 22.91
CA SER A 522 -7.78 29.80 23.99
C SER A 522 -7.00 28.53 24.36
N SER A 523 -7.33 27.34 23.86
CA SER A 523 -6.53 26.12 24.11
C SER A 523 -5.70 25.74 22.89
N LEU A 524 -4.36 25.74 23.07
CA LEU A 524 -3.43 25.19 22.08
C LEU A 524 -3.64 23.66 21.99
N PRO A 525 -3.57 23.05 20.79
CA PRO A 525 -3.62 21.59 20.68
C PRO A 525 -2.47 20.98 21.47
N SER A 526 -2.73 19.89 22.20
CA SER A 526 -1.66 19.09 22.81
C SER A 526 -1.03 18.22 21.71
N PRO A 527 0.19 18.53 21.23
CA PRO A 527 0.81 17.73 20.19
C PRO A 527 1.06 16.30 20.68
N LEU A 528 1.04 15.36 19.75
CA LEU A 528 1.43 13.98 20.03
C LEU A 528 2.95 13.92 20.25
N CYS A 529 3.38 13.22 21.31
CA CYS A 529 4.78 12.97 21.60
C CYS A 529 5.20 11.52 21.29
N GLY A 530 4.25 10.65 20.93
CA GLY A 530 4.53 9.29 20.51
C GLY A 530 3.35 8.70 19.75
N SER A 531 3.64 7.92 18.71
CA SER A 531 2.61 7.14 18.01
C SER A 531 3.20 5.88 17.42
N LEU A 532 2.42 4.79 17.40
CA LEU A 532 2.81 3.55 16.75
C LEU A 532 1.58 2.73 16.32
N ALA A 533 1.77 1.87 15.34
CA ALA A 533 0.82 0.82 15.01
C ALA A 533 1.25 -0.50 15.69
N LEU A 534 0.32 -1.12 16.41
CA LEU A 534 0.43 -2.47 16.95
C LEU A 534 -0.34 -3.44 16.09
N SER A 535 0.12 -4.68 16.04
CA SER A 535 -0.64 -5.79 15.49
C SER A 535 -0.45 -7.06 16.29
N ASP A 536 -1.43 -7.95 16.22
CA ASP A 536 -1.34 -9.28 16.76
C ASP A 536 -1.21 -10.34 15.65
N SER A 537 -0.97 -11.59 16.06
CA SER A 537 -0.90 -12.73 15.15
C SER A 537 -2.25 -13.12 14.52
N PHE A 538 -3.36 -12.54 14.98
CA PHE A 538 -4.70 -12.82 14.50
C PHE A 538 -5.17 -11.81 13.42
N GLY A 539 -4.35 -10.79 13.13
CA GLY A 539 -4.65 -9.77 12.12
C GLY A 539 -5.45 -8.57 12.64
N TYR A 540 -5.53 -8.41 13.97
CA TYR A 540 -6.01 -7.16 14.57
C TYR A 540 -4.88 -6.13 14.57
N SER A 541 -5.28 -4.87 14.44
CA SER A 541 -4.35 -3.74 14.42
C SER A 541 -4.89 -2.61 15.28
N TRP A 542 -4.00 -1.87 15.94
CA TRP A 542 -4.35 -0.73 16.79
C TRP A 542 -3.36 0.40 16.57
N ILE A 543 -3.83 1.64 16.67
CA ILE A 543 -2.99 2.81 16.80
C ILE A 543 -2.91 3.19 18.26
N VAL A 544 -1.69 3.27 18.80
CA VAL A 544 -1.42 3.82 20.13
C VAL A 544 -0.78 5.18 19.94
N ALA A 545 -1.35 6.20 20.57
CA ALA A 545 -0.84 7.56 20.55
C ALA A 545 -0.71 8.09 21.98
N VAL A 546 0.32 8.88 22.25
CA VAL A 546 0.53 9.55 23.54
C VAL A 546 0.64 11.06 23.29
N THR A 547 -0.18 11.82 24.00
CA THR A 547 -0.17 13.28 23.94
C THR A 547 0.97 13.85 24.80
N SER A 548 1.33 15.11 24.55
CA SER A 548 2.28 15.85 25.39
C SER A 548 1.87 15.94 26.87
N ASP A 549 0.57 15.84 27.17
CA ASP A 549 0.03 15.77 28.53
C ASP A 549 0.12 14.36 29.15
N LYS A 550 0.83 13.44 28.48
CA LYS A 550 1.01 12.02 28.82
C LYS A 550 -0.26 11.18 28.75
N GLU A 551 -1.34 11.68 28.16
CA GLU A 551 -2.55 10.88 27.93
C GLU A 551 -2.28 9.82 26.84
N CYS A 552 -2.55 8.55 27.15
CA CYS A 552 -2.43 7.44 26.21
C CYS A 552 -3.78 7.11 25.60
N ILE A 553 -3.84 7.07 24.28
CA ILE A 553 -5.04 6.82 23.48
C ILE A 553 -4.80 5.54 22.66
N VAL A 554 -5.75 4.60 22.70
CA VAL A 554 -5.70 3.37 21.91
C VAL A 554 -6.91 3.34 20.97
N VAL A 555 -6.65 3.25 19.67
CA VAL A 555 -7.70 3.19 18.64
C VAL A 555 -7.59 1.87 17.88
N GLU A 556 -8.64 1.05 17.94
CA GLU A 556 -8.74 -0.18 17.15
C GLU A 556 -8.93 0.14 15.66
N MET A 557 -8.12 -0.49 14.81
CA MET A 557 -8.18 -0.37 13.36
C MET A 557 -8.89 -1.59 12.78
N LYS A 558 -10.13 -1.41 12.34
CA LYS A 558 -10.91 -2.47 11.69
C LYS A 558 -10.23 -2.91 10.39
N THR A 559 -9.81 -4.17 10.33
CA THR A 559 -9.02 -4.72 9.23
C THR A 559 -9.86 -5.14 8.00
N TRP A 560 -11.19 -5.34 8.14
CA TRP A 560 -11.98 -6.12 7.16
C TRP A 560 -13.09 -5.38 6.39
N GLU A 561 -13.51 -4.17 6.79
CA GLU A 561 -14.66 -3.51 6.12
C GLU A 561 -14.28 -2.76 4.83
N LEU A 562 -12.99 -2.56 4.55
CA LEU A 562 -12.53 -1.76 3.40
C LEU A 562 -11.92 -2.58 2.26
N LEU A 563 -11.56 -3.84 2.50
CA LEU A 563 -10.87 -4.68 1.53
C LEU A 563 -11.52 -6.06 1.54
N LEU A 564 -12.30 -6.38 0.50
CA LEU A 564 -12.19 -7.62 -0.26
C LEU A 564 -13.19 -7.62 -1.44
N PRO A 565 -12.73 -7.75 -2.69
CA PRO A 565 -13.43 -8.53 -3.68
C PRO A 565 -13.29 -10.02 -3.32
N VAL A 566 -14.40 -10.70 -3.06
CA VAL A 566 -14.44 -12.16 -3.00
C VAL A 566 -14.06 -12.71 -4.38
N ARG A 567 -12.90 -13.35 -4.49
CA ARG A 567 -12.55 -14.22 -5.61
C ARG A 567 -12.73 -15.68 -5.18
N VAL A 568 -13.77 -16.31 -5.70
CA VAL A 568 -13.84 -17.78 -5.79
C VAL A 568 -13.08 -18.17 -7.06
N ASN A 569 -11.85 -18.61 -6.91
CA ASN A 569 -11.17 -19.38 -7.95
C ASN A 569 -11.85 -20.74 -8.03
N LEU A 570 -12.65 -20.95 -9.08
CA LEU A 570 -13.04 -22.28 -9.51
C LEU A 570 -12.32 -22.56 -10.84
N GLU A 571 -11.01 -22.78 -10.79
CA GLU A 571 -10.31 -23.30 -11.98
C GLU A 571 -10.16 -24.82 -11.89
N LYS A 572 -10.92 -25.46 -12.80
CA LYS A 572 -10.54 -26.59 -13.65
C LYS A 572 -10.22 -27.93 -12.99
N LYS A 573 -11.12 -28.88 -13.24
CA LYS A 573 -10.72 -30.18 -13.81
C LYS A 573 -11.54 -30.44 -15.07
N ASP A 574 -10.89 -30.29 -16.21
CA ASP A 574 -11.31 -30.90 -17.47
C ASP A 574 -11.17 -32.41 -17.35
N ILE A 575 -12.26 -33.16 -17.57
CA ILE A 575 -12.23 -34.54 -18.09
C ILE A 575 -13.42 -34.72 -19.05
N SER A 576 -13.09 -34.71 -20.35
CA SER A 576 -13.69 -35.39 -21.52
C SER A 576 -15.22 -35.46 -21.76
N LEU A 577 -15.60 -34.93 -22.94
CA LEU A 577 -16.46 -35.53 -23.99
C LEU A 577 -17.70 -36.34 -23.59
N GLU A 578 -18.91 -35.84 -23.91
CA GLU A 578 -19.79 -36.36 -24.98
C GLU A 578 -21.19 -35.70 -24.94
N ASP A 579 -21.66 -35.30 -26.13
CA ASP A 579 -23.05 -35.12 -26.58
C ASP A 579 -24.11 -34.47 -25.67
N SER A 580 -24.58 -33.25 -26.05
CA SER A 580 -26.03 -33.01 -26.23
C SER A 580 -26.38 -31.70 -26.97
N LYS A 581 -26.65 -31.85 -28.28
CA LYS A 581 -27.69 -31.18 -29.08
C LYS A 581 -27.88 -29.65 -28.92
N GLU A 582 -27.18 -28.89 -29.76
CA GLU A 582 -27.65 -27.58 -30.19
C GLU A 582 -29.04 -27.70 -30.82
N VAL A 583 -29.98 -26.86 -30.36
CA VAL A 583 -31.28 -26.68 -31.00
C VAL A 583 -31.03 -26.03 -32.35
N GLU A 584 -31.06 -26.84 -33.41
CA GLU A 584 -30.97 -26.40 -34.79
C GLU A 584 -32.06 -25.37 -35.08
N VAL A 585 -31.68 -24.09 -35.16
CA VAL A 585 -32.46 -23.11 -35.90
C VAL A 585 -32.33 -23.53 -37.37
N PRO A 586 -33.42 -23.93 -38.05
CA PRO A 586 -33.31 -24.34 -39.45
C PRO A 586 -32.81 -23.13 -40.24
N ASN A 587 -31.61 -23.25 -40.83
CA ASN A 587 -31.04 -22.19 -41.66
C ASN A 587 -32.02 -21.91 -42.80
N ILE A 588 -32.65 -20.73 -42.75
CA ILE A 588 -33.71 -20.30 -43.69
C ILE A 588 -33.16 -20.17 -45.13
N ILE A 589 -31.84 -20.12 -45.28
CA ILE A 589 -31.13 -20.08 -46.57
C ILE A 589 -30.04 -21.14 -46.52
N SER A 590 -29.84 -21.90 -47.60
CA SER A 590 -28.82 -22.95 -47.65
C SER A 590 -27.40 -22.38 -47.48
N LYS A 591 -26.53 -23.09 -46.73
CA LYS A 591 -25.14 -22.68 -46.48
C LYS A 591 -24.31 -22.52 -47.77
N GLU A 592 -24.71 -23.18 -48.84
CA GLU A 592 -24.09 -23.07 -50.18
C GLU A 592 -24.35 -21.70 -50.82
N LEU A 593 -25.49 -21.03 -50.53
CA LEU A 593 -25.76 -19.70 -51.06
C LEU A 593 -24.98 -18.60 -50.35
N LEU A 594 -24.65 -18.81 -49.08
CA LEU A 594 -23.87 -17.84 -48.31
C LEU A 594 -22.37 -17.88 -48.68
N SER A 595 -21.88 -19.01 -49.19
CA SER A 595 -20.47 -19.20 -49.57
C SER A 595 -20.13 -18.76 -50.99
N GLY A 596 -21.13 -18.45 -51.83
CA GLY A 596 -20.93 -17.98 -53.20
C GLY A 596 -20.52 -19.09 -54.18
N PRO A 597 -20.53 -18.81 -55.50
CA PRO A 597 -20.01 -19.76 -56.48
C PRO A 597 -18.49 -19.90 -56.28
N LYS A 598 -18.00 -21.14 -56.26
CA LYS A 598 -16.56 -21.41 -56.06
C LYS A 598 -15.77 -20.83 -57.24
N LEU A 599 -14.78 -19.98 -56.93
CA LEU A 599 -13.86 -19.41 -57.91
C LEU A 599 -13.07 -20.52 -58.61
N VAL A 600 -13.42 -20.83 -59.85
CA VAL A 600 -12.60 -21.71 -60.68
C VAL A 600 -11.65 -20.86 -61.52
N VAL A 601 -10.38 -20.84 -61.12
CA VAL A 601 -9.30 -20.32 -61.95
C VAL A 601 -8.86 -21.46 -62.87
N PRO A 602 -9.03 -21.34 -64.19
CA PRO A 602 -8.55 -22.37 -65.09
C PRO A 602 -7.02 -22.46 -65.03
N GLN A 603 -6.49 -23.59 -64.56
CA GLN A 603 -5.05 -23.83 -64.54
C GLN A 603 -4.55 -24.14 -65.95
N ALA A 604 -3.64 -23.32 -66.47
CA ALA A 604 -2.96 -23.61 -67.72
C ALA A 604 -1.91 -24.72 -67.50
N PRO A 605 -1.89 -25.80 -68.30
CA PRO A 605 -0.88 -26.84 -68.17
C PRO A 605 0.53 -26.27 -68.47
N PRO A 606 1.58 -26.72 -67.76
CA PRO A 606 2.86 -26.01 -67.66
C PRO A 606 3.75 -26.01 -68.93
N ASN A 607 3.27 -26.45 -70.10
CA ASN A 607 4.08 -26.55 -71.32
C ASN A 607 3.33 -26.17 -72.60
N LEU A 608 2.86 -24.92 -72.74
CA LEU A 608 2.37 -24.43 -74.03
C LEU A 608 2.86 -23.00 -74.33
N ARG A 609 3.62 -22.88 -75.43
CA ARG A 609 3.68 -21.67 -76.25
C ARG A 609 2.25 -21.32 -76.68
N SER A 610 1.93 -20.02 -76.75
CA SER A 610 0.64 -19.48 -77.18
C SER A 610 -0.07 -20.33 -78.25
N VAL A 611 -1.12 -21.06 -77.86
CA VAL A 611 -1.99 -21.80 -78.80
C VAL A 611 -2.98 -20.80 -79.40
N ALA A 612 -3.06 -20.72 -80.72
CA ALA A 612 -4.00 -19.84 -81.41
C ALA A 612 -5.44 -20.38 -81.27
N ALA A 613 -6.41 -19.49 -81.07
CA ALA A 613 -7.82 -19.84 -80.81
C ALA A 613 -8.52 -20.55 -81.98
N ASP A 614 -7.91 -20.55 -83.16
CA ASP A 614 -8.38 -21.23 -84.36
C ASP A 614 -7.88 -22.67 -84.48
N SER A 615 -6.95 -23.10 -83.63
CA SER A 615 -6.53 -24.50 -83.54
C SER A 615 -7.63 -25.38 -82.90
N ILE A 616 -7.63 -26.66 -83.25
CA ILE A 616 -8.59 -27.63 -82.72
C ILE A 616 -8.42 -27.78 -81.19
N GLU A 617 -7.19 -27.70 -80.70
CA GLU A 617 -6.87 -27.68 -79.27
C GLU A 617 -7.33 -26.38 -78.58
N GLY A 618 -7.18 -25.23 -79.22
CA GLY A 618 -7.67 -23.95 -78.69
C GLY A 618 -9.18 -23.90 -78.52
N ARG A 619 -9.93 -24.41 -79.52
CA ARG A 619 -11.41 -24.47 -79.47
C ARG A 619 -11.94 -25.44 -78.43
N SER A 620 -11.28 -26.58 -78.22
CA SER A 620 -11.71 -27.55 -77.21
C SER A 620 -11.50 -27.03 -75.78
N ILE A 621 -10.40 -26.31 -75.53
CA ILE A 621 -10.13 -25.63 -74.25
C ILE A 621 -11.18 -24.53 -73.98
N LEU A 622 -11.50 -23.69 -74.97
CA LEU A 622 -12.54 -22.68 -74.82
C LEU A 622 -13.93 -23.29 -74.54
N HIS A 623 -14.26 -24.40 -75.18
CA HIS A 623 -15.52 -25.09 -74.92
C HIS A 623 -15.58 -25.68 -73.49
N GLN A 624 -14.47 -26.23 -72.99
CA GLN A 624 -14.37 -26.67 -71.60
C GLN A 624 -14.55 -25.51 -70.61
N TYR A 625 -13.94 -24.35 -70.88
CA TYR A 625 -14.14 -23.17 -70.02
C TYR A 625 -15.58 -22.67 -70.06
N PHE A 626 -16.21 -22.61 -71.24
CA PHE A 626 -17.61 -22.17 -71.35
C PHE A 626 -18.55 -23.08 -70.55
N LYS A 627 -18.38 -24.40 -70.66
CA LYS A 627 -19.14 -25.37 -69.89
C LYS A 627 -18.93 -25.19 -68.38
N LEU A 628 -17.68 -25.02 -67.98
CA LEU A 628 -17.30 -24.87 -66.57
C LEU A 628 -17.84 -23.56 -65.97
N PHE A 629 -17.86 -22.46 -66.72
CA PHE A 629 -18.47 -21.20 -66.27
C PHE A 629 -20.00 -21.30 -66.20
N HIS A 630 -20.63 -22.00 -67.13
CA HIS A 630 -22.09 -22.19 -67.12
C HIS A 630 -22.54 -22.98 -65.88
N GLU A 631 -21.91 -24.13 -65.61
CA GLU A 631 -22.23 -24.98 -64.46
C GLU A 631 -21.99 -24.26 -63.12
N ASN A 632 -20.90 -23.50 -62.98
CA ASN A 632 -20.58 -22.88 -61.69
C ASN A 632 -21.32 -21.56 -61.42
N TYR A 633 -21.56 -20.73 -62.43
CA TYR A 633 -22.09 -19.38 -62.22
C TYR A 633 -23.56 -19.24 -62.65
N VAL A 634 -23.97 -19.85 -63.76
CA VAL A 634 -25.35 -19.69 -64.28
C VAL A 634 -26.32 -20.55 -63.48
N GLU A 635 -25.97 -21.81 -63.21
CA GLU A 635 -26.82 -22.69 -62.38
C GLU A 635 -26.92 -22.20 -60.94
N TYR A 636 -25.82 -21.67 -60.39
CA TYR A 636 -25.81 -21.05 -59.07
C TYR A 636 -26.79 -19.86 -59.00
N ALA A 637 -26.75 -18.95 -59.98
CA ALA A 637 -27.66 -17.80 -60.02
C ALA A 637 -29.14 -18.22 -60.08
N HIS A 638 -29.47 -19.28 -60.83
CA HIS A 638 -30.83 -19.83 -60.85
C HIS A 638 -31.25 -20.43 -59.51
N LYS A 639 -30.34 -21.14 -58.82
CA LYS A 639 -30.59 -21.70 -57.48
C LYS A 639 -30.85 -20.59 -56.44
N VAL A 640 -30.04 -19.52 -56.46
CA VAL A 640 -30.23 -18.32 -55.60
C VAL A 640 -31.62 -17.72 -55.81
N TYR A 641 -31.98 -17.47 -57.07
CA TYR A 641 -33.25 -16.81 -57.41
C TYR A 641 -34.45 -17.64 -56.94
N PHE A 642 -34.42 -18.95 -57.14
CA PHE A 642 -35.49 -19.85 -56.72
C PHE A 642 -35.65 -19.90 -55.19
N GLU A 643 -34.56 -20.04 -54.43
CA GLU A 643 -34.61 -20.05 -52.97
C GLU A 643 -35.11 -18.70 -52.42
N LEU A 644 -34.62 -17.57 -52.92
CA LEU A 644 -35.08 -16.25 -52.47
C LEU A 644 -36.57 -16.02 -52.73
N GLN A 645 -37.06 -16.42 -53.92
CA GLN A 645 -38.48 -16.27 -54.26
C GLN A 645 -39.38 -17.15 -53.37
N HIS A 646 -38.89 -18.30 -52.92
CA HIS A 646 -39.67 -19.21 -52.08
C HIS A 646 -39.64 -18.81 -50.59
N HIS A 647 -38.53 -18.30 -50.08
CA HIS A 647 -38.36 -17.94 -48.66
C HIS A 647 -38.91 -16.55 -48.31
N ALA A 648 -38.97 -15.60 -49.25
CA ALA A 648 -39.52 -14.26 -49.02
C ALA A 648 -40.94 -14.25 -48.41
N PRO A 649 -41.94 -15.02 -48.91
CA PRO A 649 -43.28 -15.04 -48.30
C PRO A 649 -43.31 -15.71 -46.93
N HIS A 650 -42.41 -16.66 -46.66
CA HIS A 650 -42.30 -17.30 -45.34
C HIS A 650 -41.76 -16.32 -44.29
N LEU A 651 -40.69 -15.59 -44.62
CA LEU A 651 -40.13 -14.54 -43.75
C LEU A 651 -41.15 -13.43 -43.48
N LYS A 652 -41.93 -13.04 -44.50
CA LYS A 652 -43.01 -12.05 -44.32
C LYS A 652 -44.04 -12.51 -43.27
N ARG A 653 -44.47 -13.78 -43.32
CA ARG A 653 -45.40 -14.33 -42.29
C ARG A 653 -44.79 -14.33 -40.90
N ILE A 654 -43.50 -14.65 -40.76
CA ILE A 654 -42.81 -14.63 -39.47
C ILE A 654 -42.77 -13.20 -38.92
N ILE A 655 -42.46 -12.22 -39.76
CA ILE A 655 -42.44 -10.81 -39.38
C ILE A 655 -43.84 -10.35 -38.93
N ASP A 656 -44.88 -10.70 -39.69
CA ASP A 656 -46.26 -10.35 -39.35
C ASP A 656 -46.71 -10.97 -38.01
N ASP A 657 -46.35 -12.24 -37.74
CA ASP A 657 -46.63 -12.92 -36.47
C ASP A 657 -45.88 -12.27 -35.29
N GLN A 658 -44.61 -11.90 -35.48
CA GLN A 658 -43.84 -11.20 -34.46
C GLN A 658 -44.42 -9.82 -34.13
N HIS A 659 -44.92 -9.07 -35.13
CA HIS A 659 -45.58 -7.79 -34.90
C HIS A 659 -46.90 -7.96 -34.13
N ALA A 660 -47.69 -8.99 -34.45
CA ALA A 660 -48.92 -9.28 -33.72
C ALA A 660 -48.65 -9.61 -32.24
N ARG A 661 -47.64 -10.44 -31.97
CA ARG A 661 -47.21 -10.80 -30.61
C ARG A 661 -46.68 -9.61 -29.83
N LEU A 662 -45.93 -8.71 -30.49
CA LEU A 662 -45.45 -7.47 -29.89
C LEU A 662 -46.61 -6.56 -29.47
N GLY A 663 -47.62 -6.40 -30.33
CA GLY A 663 -48.82 -5.61 -30.02
C GLY A 663 -49.60 -6.16 -28.81
N GLU A 664 -49.74 -7.49 -28.72
CA GLU A 664 -50.39 -8.13 -27.57
C GLU A 664 -49.59 -7.92 -26.27
N ALA A 665 -48.26 -8.05 -26.33
CA ALA A 665 -47.39 -7.83 -25.18
C ALA A 665 -47.47 -6.38 -24.67
N GLN A 666 -47.48 -5.40 -25.57
CA GLN A 666 -47.63 -3.98 -25.23
C GLN A 666 -48.97 -3.71 -24.52
N GLN A 667 -50.08 -4.29 -25.00
CA GLN A 667 -51.38 -4.14 -24.33
C GLN A 667 -51.39 -4.77 -22.93
N ARG A 668 -50.72 -5.92 -22.74
CA ARG A 668 -50.62 -6.54 -21.41
C ARG A 668 -49.81 -5.69 -20.45
N LEU A 669 -48.74 -5.04 -20.94
CA LEU A 669 -47.89 -4.15 -20.13
C LEU A 669 -48.67 -2.94 -19.62
N LEU A 670 -49.46 -2.29 -20.47
CA LEU A 670 -50.34 -1.18 -20.07
C LEU A 670 -51.34 -1.59 -18.97
N LYS A 671 -51.93 -2.79 -19.08
CA LYS A 671 -52.84 -3.32 -18.04
C LYS A 671 -52.13 -3.58 -16.70
N VAL A 672 -50.83 -3.89 -16.72
CA VAL A 672 -50.03 -4.09 -15.49
C VAL A 672 -49.69 -2.75 -14.86
N GLU A 673 -49.33 -1.74 -15.65
CA GLU A 673 -49.07 -0.38 -15.14
C GLU A 673 -50.30 0.24 -14.48
N GLU A 674 -51.49 0.04 -15.04
CA GLU A 674 -52.74 0.47 -14.40
C GLU A 674 -52.99 -0.24 -13.06
N LYS A 675 -52.68 -1.53 -12.96
CA LYS A 675 -52.80 -2.28 -11.70
C LYS A 675 -51.77 -1.85 -10.66
N GLN A 676 -50.57 -1.44 -11.07
CA GLN A 676 -49.52 -0.98 -10.16
C GLN A 676 -49.98 0.26 -9.38
N LYS A 677 -50.58 1.24 -10.05
CA LYS A 677 -51.14 2.44 -9.38
C LYS A 677 -52.15 2.07 -8.30
N GLY A 678 -53.03 1.11 -8.58
CA GLY A 678 -54.00 0.62 -7.59
C GLY A 678 -53.38 -0.13 -6.41
N LEU A 679 -52.22 -0.78 -6.60
CA LEU A 679 -51.47 -1.40 -5.51
C LEU A 679 -50.72 -0.39 -4.66
N ASP A 680 -50.14 0.65 -5.27
CA ASP A 680 -49.45 1.72 -4.56
C ASP A 680 -50.41 2.44 -3.60
N GLU A 681 -51.61 2.79 -4.07
CA GLU A 681 -52.64 3.37 -3.20
C GLU A 681 -53.09 2.45 -2.06
N ARG A 682 -53.06 1.12 -2.27
CA ARG A 682 -53.35 0.16 -1.18
C ARG A 682 -52.21 0.11 -0.19
N ASN A 683 -50.97 0.16 -0.65
CA ASN A 683 -49.80 0.17 0.21
C ASN A 683 -49.77 1.43 1.09
N ASP A 684 -50.04 2.60 0.51
CA ASP A 684 -50.14 3.85 1.26
C ASP A 684 -51.22 3.79 2.34
N ARG A 685 -52.42 3.26 2.00
CA ARG A 685 -53.49 3.03 2.98
C ARG A 685 -53.07 2.08 4.11
N VAL A 686 -52.29 1.04 3.81
CA VAL A 686 -51.79 0.10 4.83
C VAL A 686 -50.76 0.77 5.72
N ILE A 687 -49.85 1.58 5.16
CA ILE A 687 -48.85 2.34 5.93
C ILE A 687 -49.54 3.35 6.85
N GLU A 688 -50.55 4.07 6.35
CA GLU A 688 -51.35 4.98 7.17
C GLU A 688 -52.05 4.25 8.33
N GLN A 689 -52.67 3.09 8.06
CA GLN A 689 -53.28 2.27 9.09
C GLN A 689 -52.25 1.74 10.11
N HIS A 690 -51.08 1.32 9.65
CA HIS A 690 -50.00 0.86 10.53
C HIS A 690 -49.54 2.00 11.46
N ASN A 691 -49.31 3.19 10.91
CA ASN A 691 -48.93 4.37 11.69
C ASN A 691 -50.02 4.74 12.71
N PHE A 692 -51.28 4.65 12.31
CA PHE A 692 -52.41 4.86 13.22
C PHE A 692 -52.45 3.82 14.36
N LEU A 693 -52.19 2.55 14.05
CA LEU A 693 -52.12 1.48 15.04
C LEU A 693 -50.92 1.68 15.98
N ASP A 694 -49.76 2.07 15.48
CA ASP A 694 -48.59 2.38 16.31
C ASP A 694 -48.86 3.56 17.24
N GLN A 695 -49.51 4.62 16.74
CA GLN A 695 -49.96 5.73 17.60
C GLN A 695 -50.95 5.26 18.68
N ARG A 696 -51.86 4.32 18.37
CA ARG A 696 -52.76 3.74 19.38
C ARG A 696 -52.00 2.91 20.41
N LEU A 697 -51.02 2.10 19.99
CA LEU A 697 -50.17 1.33 20.91
C LEU A 697 -49.36 2.26 21.82
N ARG A 698 -48.81 3.35 21.30
CA ARG A 698 -48.14 4.38 22.10
C ARG A 698 -49.08 5.04 23.11
N ARG A 699 -50.33 5.30 22.73
CA ARG A 699 -51.35 5.82 23.67
C ARG A 699 -51.76 4.80 24.73
N LEU A 700 -51.88 3.52 24.37
CA LEU A 700 -52.15 2.42 25.31
C LEU A 700 -51.00 2.24 26.31
N ARG A 701 -49.75 2.37 25.87
CA ARG A 701 -48.55 2.35 26.72
C ARG A 701 -48.57 3.46 27.78
N ASN A 702 -49.21 4.59 27.48
CA ASN A 702 -49.29 5.76 28.35
C ASN A 702 -50.56 5.77 29.24
N LEU A 703 -51.36 4.69 29.27
CA LEU A 703 -52.54 4.62 30.14
C LEU A 703 -52.14 4.47 31.62
N PRO A 704 -52.71 5.30 32.53
CA PRO A 704 -52.41 5.23 33.95
C PRO A 704 -53.04 3.96 34.55
N GLY A 705 -52.21 2.94 34.78
CA GLY A 705 -52.64 1.69 35.41
C GLY A 705 -51.65 0.52 35.33
N VAL A 706 -50.70 0.55 34.39
CA VAL A 706 -49.75 -0.57 34.18
C VAL A 706 -48.51 -0.49 35.09
N HIS A 707 -48.19 0.69 35.64
CA HIS A 707 -47.03 0.90 36.52
C HIS A 707 -47.35 0.67 38.02
N LYS A 708 -47.86 -0.52 38.39
CA LYS A 708 -48.07 -0.89 39.80
C LYS A 708 -47.15 -2.00 40.31
N LYS A 709 -46.18 -2.46 39.51
CA LYS A 709 -45.13 -3.37 40.00
C LYS A 709 -43.78 -2.64 39.99
N PRO A 710 -43.00 -2.68 41.08
CA PRO A 710 -41.64 -2.17 41.07
C PRO A 710 -40.81 -2.96 40.06
N LEU A 711 -39.97 -2.25 39.30
CA LEU A 711 -39.10 -2.86 38.29
C LEU A 711 -38.22 -3.94 38.92
N SER A 712 -38.24 -5.12 38.31
CA SER A 712 -37.33 -6.21 38.63
C SER A 712 -35.86 -5.77 38.45
N ARG A 713 -34.92 -6.56 38.96
CA ARG A 713 -33.49 -6.24 38.85
C ARG A 713 -33.06 -6.11 37.38
N ALA A 714 -33.48 -7.05 36.53
CA ALA A 714 -33.19 -7.03 35.09
C ALA A 714 -33.80 -5.80 34.40
N GLU A 715 -35.03 -5.40 34.77
CA GLU A 715 -35.66 -4.21 34.21
C GLU A 715 -34.98 -2.90 34.67
N ARG A 716 -34.39 -2.87 35.87
CA ARG A 716 -33.59 -1.73 36.35
C ARG A 716 -32.24 -1.63 35.66
N GLU A 717 -31.56 -2.75 35.47
CA GLU A 717 -30.29 -2.81 34.75
C GLU A 717 -30.50 -2.42 33.27
N PHE A 718 -31.51 -2.98 32.61
CA PHE A 718 -31.88 -2.61 31.24
C PHE A 718 -32.35 -1.15 31.11
N LYS A 719 -33.06 -0.62 32.12
CA LYS A 719 -33.42 0.80 32.15
C LYS A 719 -32.20 1.70 32.32
N ALA A 720 -31.23 1.33 33.14
CA ALA A 720 -29.99 2.09 33.31
C ALA A 720 -29.17 2.13 32.02
N GLU A 721 -29.10 1.00 31.31
CA GLU A 721 -28.46 0.90 30.00
C GLU A 721 -29.18 1.78 28.96
N LEU A 722 -30.51 1.74 28.89
CA LEU A 722 -31.31 2.63 28.02
C LEU A 722 -31.16 4.12 28.38
N ASP A 723 -31.10 4.45 29.67
CA ASP A 723 -30.92 5.83 30.14
C ASP A 723 -29.48 6.32 29.81
N GLN A 724 -28.47 5.45 29.80
CA GLN A 724 -27.10 5.74 29.34
C GLN A 724 -27.04 5.98 27.82
N PHE A 725 -27.65 5.09 27.03
CA PHE A 725 -27.79 5.26 25.57
C PHE A 725 -28.55 6.54 25.22
N GLY A 726 -29.63 6.85 25.93
CA GLY A 726 -30.44 8.05 25.71
C GLY A 726 -29.76 9.34 26.15
N GLY A 727 -29.00 9.32 27.24
CA GLY A 727 -28.37 10.50 27.83
C GLY A 727 -27.08 10.95 27.13
N VAL A 728 -26.26 10.01 26.66
CA VAL A 728 -24.91 10.31 26.14
C VAL A 728 -24.84 10.11 24.64
N GLU A 729 -25.18 8.92 24.14
CA GLU A 729 -24.96 8.58 22.74
C GLU A 729 -26.00 9.20 21.80
N LEU A 730 -27.26 9.17 22.19
CA LEU A 730 -28.36 9.73 21.39
C LEU A 730 -28.28 11.26 21.34
N HIS A 731 -27.84 11.91 22.42
CA HIS A 731 -27.59 13.35 22.45
C HIS A 731 -26.36 13.75 21.63
N ALA A 732 -25.28 12.95 21.68
CA ALA A 732 -24.10 13.15 20.82
C ALA A 732 -24.44 12.99 19.32
N LEU A 733 -25.29 12.02 18.97
CA LEU A 733 -25.81 11.85 17.62
C LEU A 733 -26.69 13.02 17.16
N HIS A 734 -27.60 13.52 18.02
CA HIS A 734 -28.40 14.72 17.70
C HIS A 734 -27.51 15.95 17.51
N SER A 735 -26.51 16.14 18.36
CA SER A 735 -25.53 17.23 18.22
C SER A 735 -24.73 17.11 16.92
N SER A 736 -24.35 15.88 16.53
CA SER A 736 -23.66 15.61 15.27
C SER A 736 -24.54 15.91 14.05
N ILE A 737 -25.82 15.55 14.10
CA ILE A 737 -26.79 15.87 13.05
C ILE A 737 -27.03 17.38 12.93
N GLU A 738 -27.14 18.09 14.06
CA GLU A 738 -27.27 19.55 14.07
C GLU A 738 -26.02 20.23 13.51
N ALA A 739 -24.83 19.76 13.87
CA ALA A 739 -23.56 20.26 13.36
C ALA A 739 -23.42 20.04 11.85
N LEU A 740 -23.77 18.84 11.34
CA LEU A 740 -23.83 18.54 9.91
C LEU A 740 -24.84 19.43 9.19
N THR A 741 -26.02 19.62 9.77
CA THR A 741 -27.07 20.49 9.21
C THR A 741 -26.60 21.96 9.14
N ALA A 742 -25.87 22.43 10.14
CA ALA A 742 -25.28 23.77 10.15
C ALA A 742 -24.13 23.93 9.13
N ARG A 743 -23.31 22.89 8.94
CA ARG A 743 -22.27 22.86 7.88
C ARG A 743 -22.90 22.86 6.49
N LEU A 744 -23.93 22.05 6.27
CA LEU A 744 -24.69 22.03 5.02
C LEU A 744 -25.29 23.41 4.70
N ARG A 745 -25.85 24.09 5.71
CA ARG A 745 -26.36 25.47 5.59
C ARG A 745 -25.27 26.48 5.21
N ARG A 746 -24.07 26.35 5.78
CA ARG A 746 -22.91 27.19 5.44
C ARG A 746 -22.40 26.92 4.02
N CYS A 747 -22.29 25.67 3.60
CA CYS A 747 -21.92 25.32 2.22
C CYS A 747 -22.96 25.83 1.20
N THR A 748 -24.26 25.68 1.48
CA THR A 748 -25.32 26.19 0.60
C THR A 748 -25.38 27.73 0.58
N GLN A 749 -25.00 28.41 1.67
CA GLN A 749 -24.85 29.87 1.70
C GLN A 749 -23.57 30.33 0.96
N SER A 750 -22.48 29.56 1.00
CA SER A 750 -21.26 29.82 0.24
C SER A 750 -21.47 29.65 -1.26
N MET A 751 -22.16 28.58 -1.68
CA MET A 751 -22.53 28.35 -3.08
C MET A 751 -23.47 29.43 -3.64
N LYS A 752 -24.27 30.09 -2.78
CA LYS A 752 -25.09 31.25 -3.19
C LYS A 752 -24.28 32.54 -3.35
N LYS A 753 -23.07 32.66 -2.77
CA LYS A 753 -22.20 33.83 -2.91
C LYS A 753 -21.28 33.75 -4.15
N GLU A 754 -21.01 32.55 -4.66
CA GLU A 754 -20.12 32.34 -5.82
C GLU A 754 -20.84 32.16 -7.17
N HIS A 755 -22.17 32.10 -7.21
CA HIS A 755 -22.91 32.08 -8.46
C HIS A 755 -23.26 33.49 -8.96
N THR A 756 -22.28 34.16 -9.59
CA THR A 756 -22.59 34.97 -10.78
C THR A 756 -23.07 34.03 -11.89
N PRO A 757 -24.15 34.35 -12.64
CA PRO A 757 -24.74 33.44 -13.60
C PRO A 757 -23.86 33.33 -14.85
N GLY A 758 -22.84 32.49 -14.78
CA GLY A 758 -22.07 32.02 -15.92
C GLY A 758 -22.90 31.05 -16.75
N LYS A 759 -23.06 31.38 -18.03
CA LYS A 759 -23.82 30.64 -19.04
C LYS A 759 -23.60 29.12 -18.95
N LYS A 760 -24.66 28.37 -18.63
CA LYS A 760 -24.71 26.92 -18.90
C LYS A 760 -24.67 26.72 -20.40
N GLY A 761 -23.58 26.15 -20.92
CA GLY A 761 -23.55 25.63 -22.28
C GLY A 761 -24.59 24.51 -22.43
N PRO A 762 -25.22 24.36 -23.60
CA PRO A 762 -26.15 23.27 -23.84
C PRO A 762 -25.33 21.96 -23.91
N VAL A 763 -25.35 21.18 -22.84
CA VAL A 763 -24.87 19.79 -22.86
C VAL A 763 -25.69 19.05 -23.91
N GLN A 764 -25.04 18.44 -24.90
CA GLN A 764 -25.71 17.78 -26.02
C GLN A 764 -26.59 16.64 -25.50
N ASP A 765 -27.88 16.66 -25.85
CA ASP A 765 -28.89 15.66 -25.43
C ASP A 765 -28.48 14.20 -25.72
N ALA A 766 -27.57 13.99 -26.67
CA ALA A 766 -26.99 12.68 -27.00
C ALA A 766 -26.11 12.10 -25.89
N GLN A 767 -25.36 12.94 -25.17
CA GLN A 767 -24.56 12.49 -24.02
C GLN A 767 -25.45 12.15 -22.83
N ILE A 768 -26.53 12.91 -22.63
CA ILE A 768 -27.52 12.67 -21.57
C ILE A 768 -28.30 11.37 -21.84
N SER A 769 -28.66 11.10 -23.11
CA SER A 769 -29.34 9.84 -23.47
C SER A 769 -28.43 8.62 -23.34
N LEU A 770 -27.14 8.74 -23.68
CA LEU A 770 -26.15 7.69 -23.43
C LEU A 770 -25.97 7.43 -21.93
N LEU A 771 -25.90 8.48 -21.12
CA LEU A 771 -25.79 8.35 -19.65
C LEU A 771 -27.02 7.69 -19.04
N LYS A 772 -28.23 8.05 -19.52
CA LYS A 772 -29.49 7.41 -19.11
C LYS A 772 -29.51 5.93 -19.47
N SER A 773 -29.10 5.56 -20.68
CA SER A 773 -29.01 4.16 -21.11
C SER A 773 -28.01 3.36 -20.25
N SER A 774 -26.84 3.93 -19.96
CA SER A 774 -25.84 3.30 -19.11
C SER A 774 -26.33 3.14 -17.66
N LEU A 775 -27.07 4.12 -17.13
CA LEU A 775 -27.66 4.06 -15.80
C LEU A 775 -28.78 3.00 -15.71
N GLU A 776 -29.60 2.85 -16.75
CA GLU A 776 -30.60 1.79 -16.85
C GLU A 776 -29.97 0.40 -16.86
N LYS A 777 -28.87 0.21 -17.61
CA LYS A 777 -28.09 -1.04 -17.61
C LYS A 777 -27.53 -1.34 -16.21
N LEU A 778 -27.00 -0.33 -15.53
CA LEU A 778 -26.47 -0.45 -14.17
C LEU A 778 -27.56 -0.82 -13.16
N SER A 779 -28.74 -0.20 -13.28
CA SER A 779 -29.92 -0.50 -12.47
C SER A 779 -30.38 -1.95 -12.65
N LEU A 780 -30.40 -2.45 -13.89
CA LEU A 780 -30.73 -3.84 -14.18
C LEU A 780 -29.73 -4.81 -13.53
N VAL A 781 -28.43 -4.59 -13.71
CA VAL A 781 -27.36 -5.41 -13.10
C VAL A 781 -27.46 -5.40 -11.57
N ASN A 782 -27.73 -4.24 -10.98
CA ASN A 782 -27.87 -4.12 -9.53
C ASN A 782 -29.12 -4.87 -9.02
N SER A 783 -30.23 -4.83 -9.77
CA SER A 783 -31.44 -5.57 -9.44
C SER A 783 -31.26 -7.09 -9.52
N GLU A 784 -30.46 -7.58 -10.47
CA GLU A 784 -30.10 -9.00 -10.59
C GLU A 784 -29.16 -9.43 -9.47
N ASN A 785 -28.17 -8.61 -9.15
CA ASN A 785 -27.25 -8.87 -8.04
C ASN A 785 -28.01 -8.92 -6.71
N LEU A 786 -28.97 -8.02 -6.49
CA LEU A 786 -29.81 -8.03 -5.30
C LEU A 786 -30.66 -9.31 -5.20
N LYS A 787 -31.20 -9.82 -6.32
CA LYS A 787 -31.92 -11.11 -6.34
C LYS A 787 -31.00 -12.27 -6.02
N LYS A 788 -29.77 -12.27 -6.53
CA LYS A 788 -28.75 -13.29 -6.24
C LYS A 788 -28.35 -13.27 -4.76
N VAL A 789 -28.14 -12.09 -4.19
CA VAL A 789 -27.86 -11.92 -2.75
C VAL A 789 -29.01 -12.47 -1.91
N LYS A 790 -30.27 -12.13 -2.24
CA LYS A 790 -31.44 -12.67 -1.52
C LYS A 790 -31.56 -14.20 -1.63
N LEU A 791 -31.22 -14.80 -2.77
CA LEU A 791 -31.18 -16.26 -2.92
C LEU A 791 -30.10 -16.89 -2.05
N VAL A 792 -28.92 -16.25 -1.95
CA VAL A 792 -27.82 -16.71 -1.08
C VAL A 792 -28.22 -16.57 0.39
N GLU A 793 -28.80 -15.45 0.81
CA GLU A 793 -29.30 -15.26 2.18
C GLU A 793 -30.37 -16.30 2.57
N LEU A 794 -31.27 -16.64 1.64
CA LEU A 794 -32.28 -17.68 1.86
C LEU A 794 -31.65 -19.08 1.94
N ALA A 795 -30.63 -19.37 1.12
CA ALA A 795 -29.91 -20.64 1.17
C ALA A 795 -29.09 -20.79 2.47
N MET A 796 -28.47 -19.71 2.94
CA MET A 796 -27.74 -19.66 4.21
C MET A 796 -28.68 -19.87 5.41
N LYS A 797 -29.83 -19.19 5.44
CA LYS A 797 -30.86 -19.39 6.47
C LYS A 797 -31.43 -20.81 6.45
N GLY A 798 -31.55 -21.44 5.28
CA GLY A 798 -31.96 -22.84 5.15
C GLY A 798 -30.94 -23.82 5.74
N CYS A 799 -29.65 -23.59 5.53
CA CYS A 799 -28.56 -24.38 6.12
C CYS A 799 -28.56 -24.29 7.66
N ASP A 800 -28.79 -23.11 8.22
CA ASP A 800 -28.84 -22.92 9.69
C ASP A 800 -30.04 -23.62 10.34
N THR A 801 -31.17 -23.72 9.63
CA THR A 801 -32.34 -24.48 10.12
C THR A 801 -32.20 -26.00 9.99
N SER A 802 -31.26 -26.50 9.19
CA SER A 802 -31.00 -27.94 9.05
C SER A 802 -29.98 -28.51 10.05
N ARG A 803 -29.43 -27.64 10.91
CA ARG A 803 -28.47 -27.99 11.98
C ARG A 803 -29.06 -27.89 13.39
N TYR A 804 -30.38 -27.92 13.51
CA TYR A 804 -31.10 -28.14 14.77
C TYR A 804 -31.95 -29.40 14.73
#